data_AF-A0AAW1BJN8-F1
#
_entry.id   AF-A0AAW1BJN8-F1
#
_cell.length_a   1.000
_cell.length_b   1.000
_cell.length_c   1.000
_cell.angle_alpha   90.00
_cell.angle_beta   90.00
_cell.angle_gamma   90.00
#
_symmetry.space_group_name_H-M   'P 1'
#
loop_
_entity.id
_entity.type
_entity.pdbx_description
1 polymer ?
#
loop_
_entity_poly.entity_id
_entity_poly.type
_entity_poly.pdbx_seq_one_letter_code
_entity_poly.pdbx_strand_id
1 'polypeptide(L)'
;MKLVTCQKCSVDRVRLKCSPRPGKMLICDFHGNTNKLPVEIYRDVVDATIWVFSKEASIRVVRGCWILYEKPTFEGQKYVLEEGQRMLTDILNLHREKAQEKITIGSIRHIMKDCSIPEIEICSQNSTGHFPICIQAGIANLDELEVENPIISVKAGAWLAYSDTDYKGEKTILEENQSPCKLSTTDVKSLRPLKMGGLKVQMPTNTMMIIYERPHFGGWCKKLYENTDCIPILFENADTFQGIGSICVIGGIWVAYDKERYKGRQYLLEEGEYEHWQSWGGISSVLLSVRFLQADFMESEVTLFETDEENAKVLDVINQEIPDLECAGFGLVTRSVNVKSGVWVAYQQKYFCGEQYILEKGRYKCFLDWGGTSETIMSIRPIKLEPLGDHQPIHWIKAFDNIHFQGSYIDFTTEAANFTSFMPLSFKVLRGCWLLYYQGKTAVEQCVLEEDLYPDLASCGCSATKVQSLKPVDHVFAEPLISLFTLENCEGKELHLQEATNSILNKDFHFLTQSIWVKSGIWIAYEGCNFLGKQFLLESSKISNWTQFSGWKTIGSLRPIKQPAVYFKIKNRSQEKYLTVAGTLMDGRTLSVCLFPQNGKNTQIWHYSRGLIKSKINDACLDVIGGRDIPGAKVALWAEHGKPRQKWTLNKDGTITSYLSDQLVLDIKGGDYYDRNHIIVNQLNISECTQKWDFEIL
;
A
#
# COMPACT_ATOMS: atom_id res chain seq x y z
N MET A 1 -13.71 2.41 -27.21
CA MET A 1 -12.51 3.23 -27.51
C MET A 1 -11.82 2.60 -28.70
N LYS A 2 -11.51 3.37 -29.74
CA LYS A 2 -10.63 2.91 -30.84
C LYS A 2 -9.28 2.53 -30.23
N LEU A 3 -8.71 1.39 -30.67
CA LEU A 3 -7.36 0.95 -30.31
C LEU A 3 -6.35 2.10 -30.49
N VAL A 4 -5.87 2.65 -29.38
CA VAL A 4 -4.63 3.44 -29.27
C VAL A 4 -3.59 2.37 -28.89
N THR A 5 -2.57 1.98 -29.65
CA THR A 5 -1.87 2.51 -30.82
C THR A 5 -1.13 1.33 -31.47
N CYS A 6 -1.50 0.90 -32.68
CA CYS A 6 -0.54 0.20 -33.54
C CYS A 6 0.45 1.25 -34.04
N GLN A 7 1.60 1.38 -33.39
CA GLN A 7 2.68 2.24 -33.90
C GLN A 7 3.45 1.48 -34.98
N LYS A 8 3.59 2.10 -36.15
CA LYS A 8 4.48 1.63 -37.23
C LYS A 8 5.97 1.78 -36.89
N CYS A 9 6.33 2.26 -35.69
CA CYS A 9 7.70 2.57 -35.30
C CYS A 9 8.08 1.81 -34.03
N SER A 10 9.27 1.21 -34.03
CA SER A 10 9.86 0.54 -32.87
C SER A 10 10.19 1.53 -31.77
N VAL A 11 10.19 1.06 -30.52
CA VAL A 11 10.66 1.84 -29.37
C VAL A 11 12.16 2.14 -29.52
N ASP A 12 12.54 3.42 -29.46
CA ASP A 12 13.97 3.83 -29.37
C ASP A 12 14.52 3.56 -27.96
N ARG A 13 14.84 2.30 -27.70
CA ARG A 13 15.33 1.81 -26.41
C ARG A 13 16.69 2.37 -26.03
N VAL A 14 17.50 2.77 -27.00
CA VAL A 14 18.84 3.33 -26.75
C VAL A 14 18.74 4.66 -25.98
N ARG A 15 17.65 5.40 -26.19
CA ARG A 15 17.40 6.68 -25.52
C ARG A 15 16.62 6.57 -24.20
N LEU A 16 15.92 5.46 -23.97
CA LEU A 16 15.12 5.25 -22.77
C LEU A 16 15.99 4.77 -21.62
N LYS A 17 16.08 5.57 -20.55
CA LYS A 17 16.75 5.17 -19.32
C LYS A 17 15.75 4.56 -18.34
N CYS A 18 15.57 3.24 -18.39
CA CYS A 18 14.75 2.53 -17.41
C CYS A 18 15.50 2.43 -16.07
N SER A 19 14.80 2.61 -14.96
CA SER A 19 15.37 2.43 -13.63
C SER A 19 15.01 1.04 -13.12
N PRO A 20 15.99 0.15 -12.87
CA PRO A 20 15.69 -1.14 -12.28
C PRO A 20 15.14 -1.02 -10.87
N ARG A 21 14.41 -2.04 -10.46
CA ARG A 21 13.68 -2.11 -9.20
C ARG A 21 13.91 -3.48 -8.55
N PRO A 22 13.98 -3.54 -7.22
CA PRO A 22 14.20 -4.79 -6.52
C PRO A 22 12.97 -5.69 -6.61
N GLY A 23 13.20 -6.99 -6.84
CA GLY A 23 12.16 -8.00 -6.68
C GLY A 23 11.90 -8.25 -5.19
N LYS A 24 10.65 -8.61 -4.84
CA LYS A 24 10.35 -9.19 -3.53
C LYS A 24 9.20 -10.17 -3.62
N MET A 25 9.43 -11.40 -3.17
CA MET A 25 8.44 -12.46 -3.03
C MET A 25 8.58 -13.11 -1.66
N LEU A 26 7.45 -13.48 -1.05
CA LEU A 26 7.41 -14.26 0.18
C LEU A 26 6.74 -15.61 -0.08
N ILE A 27 7.26 -16.67 0.52
CA ILE A 27 6.59 -17.96 0.62
C ILE A 27 6.30 -18.23 2.09
N CYS A 28 5.01 -18.31 2.41
CA CYS A 28 4.49 -18.49 3.76
C CYS A 28 3.91 -19.90 3.89
N ASP A 29 4.33 -20.66 4.89
CA ASP A 29 3.85 -22.01 5.16
C ASP A 29 3.69 -22.21 6.66
N PHE A 30 2.49 -21.99 7.18
CA PHE A 30 2.21 -21.96 8.63
C PHE A 30 1.72 -23.30 9.18
N HIS A 31 1.73 -24.37 8.38
CA HIS A 31 1.19 -25.66 8.80
C HIS A 31 1.88 -26.18 10.07
N GLY A 32 1.12 -26.25 11.17
CA GLY A 32 1.55 -26.79 12.46
C GLY A 32 2.49 -25.91 13.28
N ASN A 33 2.91 -24.74 12.79
CA ASN A 33 3.74 -23.80 13.57
C ASN A 33 3.57 -22.35 13.10
N THR A 34 2.83 -21.55 13.87
CA THR A 34 2.61 -20.13 13.62
C THR A 34 3.87 -19.27 13.77
N ASN A 35 4.96 -19.79 14.34
CA ASN A 35 6.22 -19.07 14.52
C ASN A 35 7.22 -19.25 13.37
N LYS A 36 6.88 -20.02 12.32
CA LYS A 36 7.76 -20.18 11.15
C LYS A 36 7.77 -18.86 10.36
N LEU A 37 8.94 -18.23 10.26
CA LEU A 37 9.11 -17.02 9.46
C LEU A 37 8.92 -17.32 7.97
N PRO A 38 8.36 -16.38 7.20
CA PRO A 38 8.23 -16.53 5.76
C PRO A 38 9.61 -16.56 5.10
N VAL A 39 9.73 -17.30 4.00
CA VAL A 39 10.92 -17.28 3.15
C VAL A 39 10.84 -16.05 2.25
N GLU A 40 11.71 -15.08 2.48
CA GLU A 40 11.84 -13.89 1.63
C GLU A 40 12.82 -14.12 0.49
N ILE A 41 12.40 -13.78 -0.73
CA ILE A 41 13.17 -13.98 -1.95
C ILE A 41 13.23 -12.66 -2.71
N TYR A 42 14.46 -12.20 -2.96
CA TYR A 42 14.76 -10.92 -3.61
C TYR A 42 15.39 -11.10 -5.00
N ARG A 43 15.87 -12.31 -5.31
CA ARG A 43 16.66 -12.63 -6.51
C ARG A 43 16.37 -14.03 -7.03
N ASP A 44 17.01 -14.35 -8.16
CA ASP A 44 16.94 -15.67 -8.78
C ASP A 44 17.49 -16.76 -7.84
N VAL A 45 16.75 -17.87 -7.74
CA VAL A 45 17.13 -19.05 -6.95
C VAL A 45 17.28 -20.22 -7.93
N VAL A 46 18.54 -20.59 -8.19
CA VAL A 46 18.90 -21.64 -9.17
C VAL A 46 18.45 -23.02 -8.69
N ASP A 47 18.42 -23.25 -7.37
CA ASP A 47 17.91 -24.47 -6.76
C ASP A 47 17.14 -24.13 -5.49
N ALA A 48 15.82 -24.28 -5.57
CA ALA A 48 14.86 -24.04 -4.50
C ALA A 48 14.40 -25.35 -3.81
N THR A 49 14.98 -26.51 -4.17
CA THR A 49 14.51 -27.83 -3.71
C THR A 49 14.75 -28.09 -2.22
N ILE A 50 15.60 -27.27 -1.60
CA ILE A 50 15.84 -27.27 -0.14
C ILE A 50 14.57 -26.86 0.61
N TRP A 51 13.68 -26.06 0.00
CA TRP A 51 12.44 -25.65 0.61
C TRP A 51 11.31 -26.63 0.30
N VAL A 52 10.76 -27.20 1.36
CA VAL A 52 9.64 -28.14 1.29
C VAL A 52 8.44 -27.50 1.98
N PHE A 53 7.34 -27.39 1.24
CA PHE A 53 6.15 -26.66 1.66
C PHE A 53 4.95 -27.59 1.84
N SER A 54 4.05 -27.27 2.77
CA SER A 54 2.75 -27.93 2.86
C SER A 54 1.80 -27.50 1.73
N LYS A 55 0.64 -28.16 1.62
CA LYS A 55 -0.45 -27.75 0.72
C LYS A 55 -1.07 -26.40 1.07
N GLU A 56 -0.92 -25.94 2.31
CA GLU A 56 -1.46 -24.68 2.79
C GLU A 56 -0.51 -23.50 2.53
N ALA A 57 0.67 -23.77 1.97
CA ALA A 57 1.62 -22.73 1.64
C ALA A 57 1.03 -21.73 0.64
N SER A 58 1.27 -20.46 0.90
CA SER A 58 0.89 -19.36 0.01
C SER A 58 2.12 -18.61 -0.45
N ILE A 59 2.08 -18.15 -1.69
CA ILE A 59 3.08 -17.26 -2.26
C ILE A 59 2.48 -15.87 -2.35
N ARG A 60 3.26 -14.88 -1.92
CA ARG A 60 2.94 -13.47 -2.09
C ARG A 60 4.05 -12.77 -2.87
N VAL A 61 3.73 -12.36 -4.08
CA VAL A 61 4.60 -11.50 -4.88
C VAL A 61 4.30 -10.04 -4.54
N VAL A 62 5.24 -9.38 -3.90
CA VAL A 62 5.11 -7.97 -3.47
C VAL A 62 5.52 -7.04 -4.61
N ARG A 63 6.64 -7.36 -5.27
CA ARG A 63 7.22 -6.60 -6.39
C ARG A 63 7.75 -7.52 -7.48
N GLY A 64 7.47 -7.15 -8.72
CA GLY A 64 8.00 -7.82 -9.92
C GLY A 64 7.13 -8.98 -10.39
N CYS A 65 7.58 -9.62 -11.47
CA CYS A 65 6.99 -10.85 -11.98
C CYS A 65 8.02 -11.97 -11.91
N TRP A 66 7.55 -13.15 -11.51
CA TRP A 66 8.38 -14.30 -11.20
C TRP A 66 7.91 -15.53 -11.98
N ILE A 67 8.82 -16.44 -12.30
CA ILE A 67 8.48 -17.79 -12.76
C ILE A 67 9.00 -18.79 -11.74
N LEU A 68 8.12 -19.69 -11.32
CA LEU A 68 8.51 -20.94 -10.68
C LEU A 68 8.74 -22.00 -11.75
N TYR A 69 9.77 -22.79 -11.55
CA TYR A 69 10.12 -23.93 -12.37
C TYR A 69 9.95 -25.21 -11.57
N GLU A 70 9.43 -26.23 -12.23
CA GLU A 70 9.32 -27.57 -11.67
C GLU A 70 10.68 -28.16 -11.30
N LYS A 71 11.73 -27.89 -12.09
CA LYS A 71 13.08 -28.43 -11.88
C LYS A 71 14.07 -27.31 -11.50
N PRO A 72 15.21 -27.67 -10.88
CA PRO A 72 16.34 -26.77 -10.72
C PRO A 72 16.82 -26.18 -12.05
N THR A 73 17.71 -25.20 -11.98
CA THR A 73 18.41 -24.62 -13.15
C THR A 73 17.48 -24.03 -14.22
N PHE A 74 16.28 -23.58 -13.82
CA PHE A 74 15.26 -22.95 -14.67
C PHE A 74 14.71 -23.88 -15.76
N GLU A 75 14.50 -25.15 -15.43
CA GLU A 75 13.99 -26.18 -16.35
C GLU A 75 12.60 -26.71 -15.97
N GLY A 76 11.94 -27.38 -16.91
CA GLY A 76 10.63 -28.02 -16.70
C GLY A 76 9.44 -27.06 -16.85
N GLN A 77 8.30 -27.45 -16.26
CA GLN A 77 7.06 -26.67 -16.36
C GLN A 77 7.22 -25.29 -15.70
N LYS A 78 6.74 -24.24 -16.37
CA LYS A 78 6.81 -22.85 -15.92
C LYS A 78 5.49 -22.36 -15.32
N TYR A 79 5.55 -21.66 -14.19
CA TYR A 79 4.39 -21.05 -13.54
C TYR A 79 4.64 -19.56 -13.29
N VAL A 80 3.97 -18.69 -14.04
CA VAL A 80 4.07 -17.22 -13.86
C VAL A 80 3.31 -16.75 -12.63
N LEU A 81 3.98 -15.89 -11.88
CA LEU A 81 3.45 -15.18 -10.75
C LEU A 81 3.56 -13.66 -11.01
N GLU A 82 2.41 -13.03 -11.09
CA GLU A 82 2.27 -11.57 -11.04
C GLU A 82 2.08 -11.13 -9.58
N GLU A 83 2.21 -9.84 -9.31
CA GLU A 83 1.99 -9.28 -7.97
C GLU A 83 0.62 -9.65 -7.39
N GLY A 84 0.61 -9.97 -6.09
CA GLY A 84 -0.55 -10.48 -5.37
C GLY A 84 -0.24 -11.74 -4.57
N GLN A 85 -1.25 -12.31 -3.94
CA GLN A 85 -1.13 -13.53 -3.14
C GLN A 85 -1.90 -14.68 -3.79
N ARG A 86 -1.35 -15.90 -3.77
CA ARG A 86 -2.02 -17.12 -4.25
C ARG A 86 -1.58 -18.33 -3.45
N MET A 87 -2.47 -19.32 -3.33
CA MET A 87 -2.10 -20.62 -2.76
C MET A 87 -1.21 -21.39 -3.73
N LEU A 88 -0.23 -22.12 -3.20
CA LEU A 88 0.71 -22.91 -4.00
C LEU A 88 0.01 -24.03 -4.78
N THR A 89 -1.02 -24.63 -4.19
CA THR A 89 -1.88 -25.67 -4.80
C THR A 89 -2.61 -25.16 -6.04
N ASP A 90 -3.14 -23.94 -5.99
CA ASP A 90 -3.82 -23.29 -7.13
C ASP A 90 -2.85 -22.94 -8.25
N ILE A 91 -1.61 -22.56 -7.91
CA ILE A 91 -0.58 -22.24 -8.89
C ILE A 91 -0.18 -23.49 -9.69
N LEU A 92 0.04 -24.60 -8.99
CA LEU A 92 0.55 -25.84 -9.56
C LEU A 92 -0.56 -26.74 -10.13
N ASN A 93 -1.82 -26.29 -10.13
CA ASN A 93 -2.98 -27.06 -10.61
C ASN A 93 -3.07 -28.49 -10.01
N LEU A 94 -2.59 -28.68 -8.78
CA LEU A 94 -2.51 -30.00 -8.12
C LEU A 94 -3.87 -30.59 -7.72
N HIS A 95 -4.97 -29.96 -8.12
CA HIS A 95 -6.35 -30.37 -7.85
C HIS A 95 -6.75 -31.72 -8.49
N ARG A 96 -5.93 -32.29 -9.39
CA ARG A 96 -6.27 -33.51 -10.14
C ARG A 96 -5.47 -34.78 -9.80
N GLU A 97 -4.39 -34.72 -9.02
CA GLU A 97 -3.58 -35.93 -8.74
C GLU A 97 -3.40 -36.24 -7.25
N LYS A 98 -3.34 -37.55 -6.96
CA LYS A 98 -3.32 -38.12 -5.61
C LYS A 98 -2.10 -37.64 -4.78
N ALA A 99 -2.39 -37.22 -3.55
CA ALA A 99 -1.58 -37.50 -2.36
C ALA A 99 -0.10 -37.07 -2.30
N GLN A 100 0.29 -35.89 -2.81
CA GLN A 100 1.53 -35.25 -2.32
C GLN A 100 1.22 -34.30 -1.16
N GLU A 101 1.57 -34.68 0.08
CA GLU A 101 1.45 -33.81 1.27
C GLU A 101 2.44 -32.64 1.24
N LYS A 102 3.52 -32.78 0.47
CA LYS A 102 4.65 -31.85 0.40
C LYS A 102 4.87 -31.41 -1.04
N ILE A 103 5.05 -30.11 -1.22
CA ILE A 103 5.30 -29.44 -2.49
C ILE A 103 6.74 -28.93 -2.50
N THR A 104 7.45 -29.19 -3.59
CA THR A 104 8.82 -28.73 -3.81
C THR A 104 8.85 -27.83 -5.04
N ILE A 105 9.60 -26.73 -4.97
CA ILE A 105 9.86 -25.83 -6.09
C ILE A 105 11.28 -26.11 -6.58
N GLY A 106 11.46 -26.29 -7.89
CA GLY A 106 12.77 -26.60 -8.46
C GLY A 106 13.68 -25.38 -8.52
N SER A 107 13.23 -24.30 -9.15
CA SER A 107 13.96 -23.02 -9.22
C SER A 107 13.01 -21.83 -9.42
N ILE A 108 13.51 -20.62 -9.15
CA ILE A 108 12.70 -19.39 -9.12
C ILE A 108 13.45 -18.27 -9.84
N ARG A 109 12.83 -17.63 -10.82
CA ARG A 109 13.45 -16.53 -11.58
C ARG A 109 12.62 -15.26 -11.55
N HIS A 110 13.27 -14.13 -11.30
CA HIS A 110 12.74 -12.77 -11.40
C HIS A 110 12.91 -12.23 -12.82
N ILE A 111 11.80 -11.94 -13.49
CA ILE A 111 11.78 -11.66 -14.94
C ILE A 111 11.65 -10.17 -15.23
N MET A 112 10.75 -9.49 -14.52
CA MET A 112 10.47 -8.07 -14.74
C MET A 112 11.22 -7.24 -13.71
N LYS A 113 12.40 -6.73 -14.09
CA LYS A 113 13.29 -5.96 -13.21
C LYS A 113 13.11 -4.45 -13.32
N ASP A 114 12.33 -3.96 -14.28
CA ASP A 114 12.11 -2.53 -14.51
C ASP A 114 10.73 -2.25 -15.13
N CYS A 115 10.48 -0.98 -15.43
CA CYS A 115 9.28 -0.53 -16.14
C CYS A 115 9.51 -0.37 -17.66
N SER A 116 10.44 -1.14 -18.24
CA SER A 116 10.71 -1.06 -19.68
C SER A 116 9.46 -1.33 -20.50
N ILE A 117 9.37 -0.64 -21.64
CA ILE A 117 8.23 -0.76 -22.54
C ILE A 117 8.30 -2.14 -23.21
N PRO A 118 7.34 -3.04 -22.96
CA PRO A 118 7.33 -4.35 -23.59
C PRO A 118 7.04 -4.19 -25.08
N GLU A 119 7.59 -5.06 -25.92
CA GLU A 119 7.37 -4.99 -27.37
C GLU A 119 7.44 -6.37 -28.01
N ILE A 120 6.45 -6.65 -28.86
CA ILE A 120 6.44 -7.77 -29.79
C ILE A 120 6.41 -7.24 -31.22
N GLU A 121 7.03 -8.01 -32.10
CA GLU A 121 7.00 -7.82 -33.54
C GLU A 121 6.19 -8.95 -34.16
N ILE A 122 5.22 -8.59 -35.00
CA ILE A 122 4.40 -9.55 -35.75
C ILE A 122 4.68 -9.39 -37.24
N CYS A 123 5.11 -10.49 -37.86
CA CYS A 123 5.44 -10.55 -39.30
C CYS A 123 4.56 -11.59 -40.01
N SER A 124 4.19 -11.36 -41.27
CA SER A 124 3.54 -12.37 -42.10
C SER A 124 4.58 -13.29 -42.76
N GLN A 125 4.31 -14.60 -42.80
CA GLN A 125 5.18 -15.58 -43.48
C GLN A 125 5.29 -15.38 -45.00
N ASN A 126 4.26 -14.80 -45.64
CA ASN A 126 4.08 -14.90 -47.08
C ASN A 126 4.30 -13.59 -47.86
N SER A 127 4.66 -12.48 -47.21
CA SER A 127 4.85 -11.18 -47.89
C SER A 127 6.27 -10.64 -47.71
N THR A 128 7.03 -10.62 -48.80
CA THR A 128 8.39 -10.05 -48.88
C THR A 128 8.42 -8.50 -48.91
N GLY A 129 7.36 -7.84 -48.42
CA GLY A 129 7.22 -6.38 -48.51
C GLY A 129 6.32 -5.70 -47.46
N HIS A 130 5.75 -6.43 -46.50
CA HIS A 130 5.02 -5.81 -45.40
C HIS A 130 5.97 -5.48 -44.24
N PHE A 131 5.93 -4.22 -43.79
CA PHE A 131 6.66 -3.80 -42.59
C PHE A 131 6.14 -4.58 -41.37
N PRO A 132 7.04 -5.00 -40.46
CA PRO A 132 6.64 -5.65 -39.22
C PRO A 132 5.71 -4.75 -38.40
N ILE A 133 4.71 -5.37 -37.74
CA ILE A 133 3.82 -4.66 -36.82
C ILE A 133 4.41 -4.74 -35.43
N CYS A 134 4.82 -3.60 -34.87
CA CYS A 134 5.29 -3.50 -33.49
C CYS A 134 4.13 -3.22 -32.54
N ILE A 135 4.01 -4.02 -31.48
CA ILE A 135 2.93 -3.90 -30.50
C ILE A 135 3.50 -3.83 -29.10
N GLN A 136 3.05 -2.85 -28.34
CA GLN A 136 3.54 -2.53 -26.99
C GLN A 136 2.47 -2.71 -25.90
N ALA A 137 1.26 -3.12 -26.30
CA ALA A 137 0.09 -3.27 -25.44
C ALA A 137 -0.59 -4.64 -25.64
N GLY A 138 -1.53 -4.97 -24.77
CA GLY A 138 -2.31 -6.21 -24.91
C GLY A 138 -3.24 -6.20 -26.11
N ILE A 139 -3.36 -7.35 -26.77
CA ILE A 139 -4.23 -7.63 -27.91
C ILE A 139 -5.25 -8.66 -27.43
N ALA A 140 -6.52 -8.25 -27.28
CA ALA A 140 -7.59 -9.13 -26.83
C ALA A 140 -8.04 -10.12 -27.90
N ASN A 141 -7.82 -9.78 -29.18
CA ASN A 141 -8.12 -10.64 -30.31
C ASN A 141 -7.10 -10.40 -31.44
N LEU A 142 -6.25 -11.39 -31.72
CA LEU A 142 -5.25 -11.31 -32.79
C LEU A 142 -5.87 -11.26 -34.18
N ASP A 143 -7.06 -11.81 -34.37
CA ASP A 143 -7.73 -11.85 -35.67
C ASP A 143 -8.06 -10.43 -36.18
N GLU A 144 -8.11 -9.43 -35.30
CA GLU A 144 -8.30 -8.01 -35.65
C GLU A 144 -7.11 -7.40 -36.41
N LEU A 145 -5.94 -8.04 -36.39
CA LEU A 145 -4.74 -7.53 -37.04
C LEU A 145 -4.68 -7.85 -38.55
N GLU A 146 -5.61 -8.66 -39.08
CA GLU A 146 -5.70 -9.07 -40.49
C GLU A 146 -4.37 -9.63 -41.06
N VAL A 147 -3.53 -10.26 -40.23
CA VAL A 147 -2.24 -10.84 -40.63
C VAL A 147 -2.40 -12.33 -40.93
N GLU A 148 -2.08 -12.77 -42.15
CA GLU A 148 -2.00 -14.20 -42.48
C GLU A 148 -0.73 -14.83 -41.87
N ASN A 149 -0.93 -15.91 -41.10
CA ASN A 149 0.13 -16.70 -40.43
C ASN A 149 1.16 -15.84 -39.67
N PRO A 150 0.75 -15.12 -38.60
CA PRO A 150 1.61 -14.22 -37.86
C PRO A 150 2.77 -14.93 -37.14
N ILE A 151 4.02 -14.58 -37.48
CA ILE A 151 5.19 -14.93 -36.68
C ILE A 151 5.34 -13.90 -35.58
N ILE A 152 5.27 -14.32 -34.32
CA ILE A 152 5.44 -13.45 -33.15
C ILE A 152 6.90 -13.55 -32.66
N SER A 153 7.57 -12.40 -32.60
CA SER A 153 8.91 -12.26 -32.03
C SER A 153 8.87 -11.29 -30.85
N VAL A 154 9.30 -11.73 -29.67
CA VAL A 154 9.42 -10.83 -28.51
C VAL A 154 10.71 -10.02 -28.65
N LYS A 155 10.57 -8.70 -28.80
CA LYS A 155 11.70 -7.76 -28.84
C LYS A 155 12.10 -7.29 -27.47
N ALA A 156 11.15 -7.19 -26.55
CA ALA A 156 11.45 -6.89 -25.15
C ALA A 156 10.34 -7.27 -24.18
N GLY A 157 10.77 -7.51 -22.95
CA GLY A 157 9.93 -7.89 -21.84
C GLY A 157 9.48 -9.35 -21.94
N ALA A 158 8.51 -9.70 -21.11
CA ALA A 158 7.87 -11.01 -21.12
C ALA A 158 6.38 -10.86 -21.41
N TRP A 159 5.85 -11.77 -22.23
CA TRP A 159 4.47 -11.74 -22.71
C TRP A 159 3.77 -13.05 -22.38
N LEU A 160 2.45 -12.95 -22.16
CA LEU A 160 1.57 -14.08 -22.02
C LEU A 160 0.74 -14.23 -23.28
N ALA A 161 0.86 -15.38 -23.92
CA ALA A 161 0.06 -15.84 -25.04
C ALA A 161 -1.06 -16.75 -24.52
N TYR A 162 -2.25 -16.59 -25.09
CA TYR A 162 -3.46 -17.28 -24.68
C TYR A 162 -4.12 -17.98 -25.86
N SER A 163 -4.63 -19.18 -25.63
CA SER A 163 -5.31 -19.97 -26.66
C SER A 163 -6.67 -19.42 -27.08
N ASP A 164 -7.30 -18.58 -26.24
CA ASP A 164 -8.57 -17.94 -26.52
C ASP A 164 -8.48 -16.41 -26.52
N THR A 165 -9.53 -15.76 -27.04
CA THR A 165 -9.69 -14.31 -27.00
C THR A 165 -9.91 -13.81 -25.57
N ASP A 166 -9.73 -12.51 -25.34
CA ASP A 166 -9.90 -11.86 -24.04
C ASP A 166 -9.03 -12.44 -22.92
N TYR A 167 -7.84 -12.95 -23.25
CA TYR A 167 -6.84 -13.47 -22.31
C TYR A 167 -7.34 -14.71 -21.54
N LYS A 168 -8.02 -15.62 -22.24
CA LYS A 168 -8.59 -16.87 -21.69
C LYS A 168 -7.92 -18.11 -22.27
N GLY A 169 -8.22 -19.26 -21.67
CA GLY A 169 -7.70 -20.55 -22.14
C GLY A 169 -6.30 -20.89 -21.59
N GLU A 170 -5.59 -21.73 -22.31
CA GLU A 170 -4.23 -22.15 -21.95
C GLU A 170 -3.25 -20.98 -22.10
N LYS A 171 -2.30 -20.88 -21.16
CA LYS A 171 -1.34 -19.77 -21.08
C LYS A 171 0.07 -20.23 -21.43
N THR A 172 0.74 -19.52 -22.32
CA THR A 172 2.14 -19.74 -22.70
C THR A 172 2.95 -18.47 -22.48
N ILE A 173 4.20 -18.61 -22.03
CA ILE A 173 5.08 -17.47 -21.74
C ILE A 173 6.01 -17.28 -22.93
N LEU A 174 6.07 -16.06 -23.45
CA LEU A 174 6.99 -15.64 -24.48
C LEU A 174 8.03 -14.69 -23.87
N GLU A 175 9.30 -14.99 -24.06
CA GLU A 175 10.41 -14.20 -23.51
C GLU A 175 11.34 -13.70 -24.62
N GLU A 176 12.07 -12.63 -24.34
CA GLU A 176 13.10 -12.10 -25.22
C GLU A 176 14.19 -13.15 -25.51
N ASN A 177 14.67 -13.19 -26.76
CA ASN A 177 15.78 -14.05 -27.21
C ASN A 177 15.58 -15.57 -27.09
N GLN A 178 14.36 -16.04 -26.81
CA GLN A 178 13.98 -17.41 -27.18
C GLN A 178 13.88 -17.47 -28.72
N SER A 179 14.47 -18.50 -29.34
CA SER A 179 14.41 -18.72 -30.79
C SER A 179 12.96 -18.54 -31.26
N PRO A 180 12.72 -17.89 -32.42
CA PRO A 180 11.39 -17.46 -32.82
C PRO A 180 10.45 -18.64 -32.66
N CYS A 181 9.50 -18.49 -31.73
CA CYS A 181 8.52 -19.53 -31.49
C CYS A 181 7.80 -19.73 -32.81
N LYS A 182 8.10 -20.83 -33.50
CA LYS A 182 7.21 -21.42 -34.51
C LYS A 182 6.02 -22.04 -33.76
N LEU A 183 5.38 -21.25 -32.90
CA LEU A 183 4.05 -21.59 -32.41
C LEU A 183 3.16 -21.48 -33.64
N SER A 184 2.57 -22.60 -34.03
CA SER A 184 1.50 -22.60 -35.03
C SER A 184 0.46 -21.58 -34.57
N THR A 185 0.13 -20.63 -35.43
CA THR A 185 -0.79 -19.52 -35.15
C THR A 185 -2.23 -19.98 -34.89
N THR A 186 -2.49 -21.28 -35.00
CA THR A 186 -3.74 -21.92 -34.58
C THR A 186 -3.97 -21.87 -33.07
N ASP A 187 -2.92 -21.65 -32.26
CA ASP A 187 -2.96 -21.88 -30.81
C ASP A 187 -2.89 -20.60 -29.97
N VAL A 188 -2.77 -19.41 -30.58
CA VAL A 188 -2.71 -18.12 -29.86
C VAL A 188 -3.73 -17.13 -30.44
N LYS A 189 -4.68 -16.70 -29.62
CA LYS A 189 -5.75 -15.76 -29.99
C LYS A 189 -5.69 -14.43 -29.25
N SER A 190 -4.99 -14.36 -28.12
CA SER A 190 -4.75 -13.09 -27.41
C SER A 190 -3.38 -13.05 -26.73
N LEU A 191 -2.85 -11.84 -26.55
CA LEU A 191 -1.49 -11.60 -26.06
C LEU A 191 -1.48 -10.41 -25.11
N ARG A 192 -0.81 -10.49 -23.96
CA ARG A 192 -0.57 -9.31 -23.12
C ARG A 192 0.83 -9.32 -22.51
N PRO A 193 1.45 -8.15 -22.31
CA PRO A 193 2.72 -8.08 -21.61
C PRO A 193 2.54 -8.29 -20.11
N LEU A 194 3.55 -8.88 -19.48
CA LEU A 194 3.75 -8.79 -18.04
C LEU A 194 4.22 -7.36 -17.71
N LYS A 195 3.78 -6.84 -16.58
CA LYS A 195 4.08 -5.47 -16.15
C LYS A 195 4.57 -5.46 -14.71
N MET A 196 5.61 -4.69 -14.45
CA MET A 196 6.00 -4.31 -13.10
C MET A 196 4.86 -3.48 -12.47
N GLY A 197 4.47 -3.76 -11.23
CA GLY A 197 3.46 -2.96 -10.55
C GLY A 197 3.95 -1.56 -10.18
N GLY A 198 3.09 -0.78 -9.51
CA GLY A 198 3.42 0.58 -9.04
C GLY A 198 4.53 0.61 -7.98
N LEU A 199 4.92 1.81 -7.53
CA LEU A 199 5.89 2.01 -6.44
C LEU A 199 5.24 1.72 -5.08
N LYS A 200 5.96 1.02 -4.20
CA LYS A 200 5.38 0.48 -2.97
C LYS A 200 6.30 0.56 -1.76
N VAL A 201 5.68 0.77 -0.59
CA VAL A 201 6.32 0.66 0.73
C VAL A 201 5.45 -0.20 1.66
N GLN A 202 6.05 -1.15 2.39
CA GLN A 202 5.31 -1.98 3.35
C GLN A 202 5.35 -1.40 4.76
N MET A 203 6.51 -0.91 5.21
CA MET A 203 6.72 -0.41 6.57
C MET A 203 7.38 0.96 6.58
N PRO A 204 6.62 2.05 6.33
CA PRO A 204 7.18 3.40 6.21
C PRO A 204 7.95 3.89 7.44
N THR A 205 7.52 3.50 8.64
CA THR A 205 8.08 3.94 9.93
C THR A 205 9.28 3.10 10.38
N ASN A 206 9.48 1.89 9.82
CA ASN A 206 10.60 1.01 10.15
C ASN A 206 11.80 1.32 9.25
N THR A 207 12.35 2.53 9.36
CA THR A 207 13.44 3.00 8.50
C THR A 207 14.75 2.29 8.83
N MET A 208 15.24 1.48 7.87
CA MET A 208 16.55 0.85 7.96
C MET A 208 17.08 0.50 6.57
N MET A 209 18.32 0.90 6.29
CA MET A 209 19.07 0.42 5.13
C MET A 209 20.49 0.02 5.52
N ILE A 210 21.13 -0.80 4.69
CA ILE A 210 22.51 -1.22 4.82
C ILE A 210 23.23 -0.89 3.53
N ILE A 211 24.33 -0.16 3.64
CA ILE A 211 25.22 0.16 2.51
C ILE A 211 26.48 -0.70 2.60
N TYR A 212 27.00 -1.12 1.44
CA TYR A 212 28.16 -2.01 1.33
C TYR A 212 29.24 -1.40 0.43
N GLU A 213 30.48 -1.72 0.73
CA GLU A 213 31.66 -1.32 -0.04
C GLU A 213 31.63 -1.81 -1.48
N ARG A 214 31.36 -3.11 -1.66
CA ARG A 214 31.48 -3.80 -2.94
C ARG A 214 30.13 -4.26 -3.47
N PRO A 215 30.02 -4.52 -4.78
CA PRO A 215 28.86 -5.19 -5.35
C PRO A 215 28.57 -6.53 -4.68
N HIS A 216 27.33 -7.00 -4.82
CA HIS A 216 26.84 -8.26 -4.27
C HIS A 216 27.07 -8.41 -2.76
N PHE A 217 26.89 -7.31 -2.01
CA PHE A 217 26.88 -7.26 -0.54
C PHE A 217 28.22 -7.66 0.11
N GLY A 218 29.34 -7.39 -0.57
CA GLY A 218 30.68 -7.68 -0.07
C GLY A 218 31.39 -6.49 0.58
N GLY A 219 32.46 -6.78 1.35
CA GLY A 219 33.31 -5.77 1.98
C GLY A 219 32.73 -5.22 3.29
N TRP A 220 33.09 -4.00 3.67
CA TRP A 220 32.50 -3.35 4.84
C TRP A 220 31.01 -3.06 4.62
N CYS A 221 30.27 -2.97 5.72
CA CYS A 221 28.87 -2.52 5.69
C CYS A 221 28.58 -1.51 6.81
N LYS A 222 27.61 -0.62 6.57
CA LYS A 222 27.10 0.34 7.55
C LYS A 222 25.58 0.32 7.55
N LYS A 223 24.98 0.22 8.73
CA LYS A 223 23.52 0.31 8.93
C LYS A 223 23.14 1.77 9.13
N LEU A 224 22.16 2.25 8.38
CA LEU A 224 21.62 3.60 8.48
C LEU A 224 20.17 3.52 8.94
N TYR A 225 19.85 4.32 9.96
CA TYR A 225 18.51 4.42 10.56
C TYR A 225 17.91 5.82 10.39
N GLU A 226 18.74 6.80 10.05
CA GLU A 226 18.43 8.22 10.00
C GLU A 226 18.88 8.84 8.67
N ASN A 227 18.41 10.06 8.42
CA ASN A 227 18.85 10.84 7.27
C ASN A 227 20.35 11.17 7.41
N THR A 228 21.10 10.99 6.33
CA THR A 228 22.55 11.26 6.30
C THR A 228 22.84 12.25 5.18
N ASP A 229 23.22 13.47 5.53
CA ASP A 229 23.50 14.55 4.58
C ASP A 229 24.92 14.48 3.97
N CYS A 230 25.83 13.72 4.57
CA CYS A 230 27.16 13.42 4.02
C CYS A 230 27.62 12.00 4.44
N ILE A 231 27.58 11.06 3.51
CA ILE A 231 27.96 9.66 3.71
C ILE A 231 29.46 9.48 4.05
N PRO A 232 30.41 10.20 3.39
CA PRO A 232 31.83 10.08 3.72
C PRO A 232 32.19 10.30 5.20
N ILE A 233 31.42 11.11 5.95
CA ILE A 233 31.64 11.38 7.39
C ILE A 233 31.45 10.12 8.26
N LEU A 234 30.75 9.10 7.76
CA LEU A 234 30.53 7.85 8.49
C LEU A 234 31.78 6.95 8.58
N PHE A 235 32.86 7.36 7.91
CA PHE A 235 34.14 6.65 7.84
C PHE A 235 35.23 7.46 8.52
N GLU A 236 36.18 6.78 9.18
CA GLU A 236 37.28 7.43 9.90
C GLU A 236 38.15 8.30 8.98
N ASN A 237 38.33 7.89 7.72
CA ASN A 237 39.01 8.65 6.69
C ASN A 237 38.08 8.87 5.51
N ALA A 238 37.57 10.09 5.32
CA ALA A 238 36.67 10.42 4.22
C ALA A 238 37.31 10.17 2.83
N ASP A 239 38.64 10.35 2.72
CA ASP A 239 39.39 10.18 1.47
C ASP A 239 39.45 8.72 0.97
N THR A 240 39.10 7.74 1.80
CA THR A 240 39.05 6.32 1.38
C THR A 240 37.69 5.93 0.81
N PHE A 241 36.69 6.81 0.85
CA PHE A 241 35.36 6.52 0.33
C PHE A 241 35.35 6.51 -1.20
N GLN A 242 35.19 5.32 -1.79
CA GLN A 242 35.16 5.12 -3.25
C GLN A 242 33.72 5.02 -3.81
N GLY A 243 32.71 5.28 -2.99
CA GLY A 243 31.30 5.10 -3.31
C GLY A 243 30.68 3.88 -2.63
N ILE A 244 29.47 3.55 -3.06
CA ILE A 244 28.66 2.45 -2.53
C ILE A 244 28.54 1.37 -3.60
N GLY A 245 29.00 0.16 -3.29
CA GLY A 245 29.00 -0.96 -4.22
C GLY A 245 27.65 -1.67 -4.31
N SER A 246 26.94 -1.81 -3.19
CA SER A 246 25.60 -2.40 -3.12
C SER A 246 24.79 -1.88 -1.92
N ILE A 247 23.46 -2.01 -1.98
CA ILE A 247 22.53 -1.48 -0.98
C ILE A 247 21.46 -2.53 -0.66
N CYS A 248 21.14 -2.71 0.62
CA CYS A 248 19.96 -3.47 1.05
C CYS A 248 19.04 -2.57 1.87
N VAL A 249 17.85 -2.28 1.35
CA VAL A 249 16.83 -1.51 2.06
C VAL A 249 15.92 -2.48 2.80
N ILE A 250 16.02 -2.49 4.13
CA ILE A 250 15.27 -3.42 4.98
C ILE A 250 13.85 -2.89 5.24
N GLY A 251 13.70 -1.58 5.43
CA GLY A 251 12.42 -0.96 5.68
C GLY A 251 12.41 0.55 5.43
N GLY A 252 11.20 1.07 5.23
CA GLY A 252 10.98 2.42 4.75
C GLY A 252 11.26 2.53 3.25
N ILE A 253 11.17 3.76 2.75
CA ILE A 253 11.52 4.09 1.37
C ILE A 253 12.47 5.28 1.38
N TRP A 254 13.56 5.17 0.62
CA TRP A 254 14.68 6.08 0.70
C TRP A 254 14.92 6.79 -0.63
N VAL A 255 15.57 7.95 -0.55
CA VAL A 255 16.08 8.69 -1.69
C VAL A 255 17.55 8.93 -1.48
N ALA A 256 18.36 8.42 -2.39
CA ALA A 256 19.79 8.67 -2.44
C ALA A 256 20.12 9.75 -3.46
N TYR A 257 21.22 10.46 -3.22
CA TYR A 257 21.66 11.60 -4.00
C TYR A 257 23.13 11.47 -4.38
N ASP A 258 23.48 11.89 -5.59
CA ASP A 258 24.87 11.90 -6.06
C ASP A 258 25.70 13.07 -5.48
N LYS A 259 25.05 14.03 -4.82
CA LYS A 259 25.73 15.11 -4.07
C LYS A 259 25.34 15.10 -2.59
N GLU A 260 26.18 15.73 -1.78
CA GLU A 260 25.91 15.99 -0.37
C GLU A 260 24.70 16.90 -0.18
N ARG A 261 24.13 16.87 1.03
CA ARG A 261 23.02 17.73 1.47
C ARG A 261 21.78 17.62 0.59
N TYR A 262 21.49 16.40 0.15
CA TYR A 262 20.28 16.03 -0.61
C TYR A 262 20.16 16.78 -1.94
N LYS A 263 21.27 16.91 -2.68
CA LYS A 263 21.34 17.65 -3.96
C LYS A 263 21.72 16.75 -5.12
N GLY A 264 21.49 17.25 -6.33
CA GLY A 264 21.86 16.56 -7.56
C GLY A 264 20.83 15.52 -7.97
N ARG A 265 21.27 14.46 -8.63
CA ARG A 265 20.36 13.42 -9.17
C ARG A 265 19.80 12.60 -8.02
N GLN A 266 18.52 12.27 -8.14
CA GLN A 266 17.76 11.57 -7.12
C GLN A 266 17.54 10.12 -7.56
N TYR A 267 17.71 9.19 -6.63
CA TYR A 267 17.49 7.76 -6.86
C TYR A 267 16.54 7.24 -5.79
N LEU A 268 15.34 6.84 -6.20
CA LEU A 268 14.40 6.18 -5.29
C LEU A 268 14.87 4.76 -4.98
N LEU A 269 14.89 4.43 -3.69
CA LEU A 269 15.26 3.12 -3.17
C LEU A 269 14.08 2.54 -2.37
N GLU A 270 13.30 1.69 -3.02
CA GLU A 270 12.31 0.81 -2.40
C GLU A 270 12.99 -0.29 -1.57
N GLU A 271 12.24 -0.92 -0.67
CA GLU A 271 12.69 -2.09 0.10
C GLU A 271 13.25 -3.19 -0.82
N GLY A 272 14.30 -3.86 -0.40
CA GLY A 272 14.93 -4.98 -1.12
C GLY A 272 16.40 -4.77 -1.43
N GLU A 273 16.91 -5.65 -2.28
CA GLU A 273 18.33 -5.85 -2.54
C GLU A 273 18.75 -5.20 -3.86
N TYR A 274 19.77 -4.34 -3.80
CA TYR A 274 20.40 -3.71 -4.95
C TYR A 274 21.85 -4.12 -5.04
N GLU A 275 22.12 -5.09 -5.91
CA GLU A 275 23.43 -5.78 -5.97
C GLU A 275 24.55 -4.93 -6.57
N HIS A 276 24.21 -3.91 -7.35
CA HIS A 276 25.18 -3.05 -8.01
C HIS A 276 24.55 -1.68 -8.31
N TRP A 277 25.37 -0.66 -8.62
CA TRP A 277 24.87 0.69 -8.88
C TRP A 277 23.91 0.84 -10.06
N GLN A 278 23.98 -0.02 -11.07
CA GLN A 278 22.99 -0.08 -12.14
C GLN A 278 21.63 -0.54 -11.60
N SER A 279 21.58 -1.34 -10.53
CA SER A 279 20.33 -1.86 -9.95
C SER A 279 19.45 -0.76 -9.36
N TRP A 280 19.99 0.40 -9.00
CA TRP A 280 19.20 1.59 -8.62
C TRP A 280 19.16 2.67 -9.71
N GLY A 281 19.58 2.34 -10.94
CA GLY A 281 19.61 3.29 -12.07
C GLY A 281 20.71 4.36 -11.96
N GLY A 282 21.72 4.13 -11.10
CA GLY A 282 22.88 4.99 -10.93
C GLY A 282 23.68 5.19 -12.22
N ILE A 283 24.41 6.30 -12.33
CA ILE A 283 25.43 6.52 -13.37
C ILE A 283 26.82 6.11 -12.86
N SER A 284 26.99 6.13 -11.55
CA SER A 284 28.19 5.68 -10.85
C SER A 284 27.79 5.11 -9.49
N SER A 285 28.76 4.52 -8.78
CA SER A 285 28.64 4.09 -7.38
C SER A 285 28.59 5.26 -6.39
N VAL A 286 28.85 6.50 -6.82
CA VAL A 286 28.95 7.66 -5.92
C VAL A 286 27.56 8.13 -5.51
N LEU A 287 27.25 7.86 -4.23
CA LEU A 287 26.12 8.43 -3.51
C LEU A 287 26.69 9.13 -2.28
N LEU A 288 26.30 10.39 -2.07
CA LEU A 288 26.89 11.25 -1.04
C LEU A 288 25.91 11.67 0.04
N SER A 289 24.61 11.56 -0.20
CA SER A 289 23.61 11.75 0.85
C SER A 289 22.38 10.87 0.61
N VAL A 290 21.66 10.58 1.69
CA VAL A 290 20.46 9.72 1.66
C VAL A 290 19.47 10.15 2.73
N ARG A 291 18.18 10.09 2.42
CA ARG A 291 17.09 10.34 3.38
C ARG A 291 15.93 9.39 3.15
N PHE A 292 15.15 9.08 4.18
CA PHE A 292 13.91 8.35 4.03
C PHE A 292 12.73 9.31 3.79
N LEU A 293 11.63 8.79 3.24
CA LEU A 293 10.40 9.54 3.00
C LEU A 293 9.36 9.20 4.07
N GLN A 294 8.69 10.23 4.60
CA GLN A 294 7.56 10.09 5.51
C GLN A 294 6.34 10.77 4.91
N ALA A 295 5.28 10.00 4.69
CA ALA A 295 4.01 10.49 4.22
C ALA A 295 2.88 9.53 4.60
N ASP A 296 1.65 9.98 4.39
CA ASP A 296 0.52 9.08 4.23
C ASP A 296 0.57 8.47 2.83
N PHE A 297 0.84 7.16 2.74
CA PHE A 297 0.96 6.43 1.47
C PHE A 297 -0.35 5.76 1.03
N MET A 298 -1.47 6.01 1.71
CA MET A 298 -2.77 5.41 1.36
C MET A 298 -3.51 6.20 0.28
N GLU A 299 -3.60 7.53 0.43
CA GLU A 299 -4.21 8.43 -0.55
C GLU A 299 -3.19 9.45 -1.07
N SER A 300 -3.06 9.53 -2.40
CA SER A 300 -2.13 10.40 -3.12
C SER A 300 -2.88 11.30 -4.10
N GLU A 301 -2.57 12.60 -4.07
CA GLU A 301 -3.15 13.60 -4.96
C GLU A 301 -2.10 14.64 -5.38
N VAL A 302 -2.00 14.88 -6.69
CA VAL A 302 -1.10 15.88 -7.29
C VAL A 302 -1.82 16.65 -8.38
N THR A 303 -1.52 17.94 -8.47
CA THR A 303 -1.94 18.81 -9.57
C THR A 303 -0.73 19.32 -10.32
N LEU A 304 -0.72 19.16 -11.65
CA LEU A 304 0.29 19.68 -12.56
C LEU A 304 -0.26 20.91 -13.30
N PHE A 305 0.58 21.93 -13.50
CA PHE A 305 0.24 23.16 -14.21
C PHE A 305 1.19 23.39 -15.38
N GLU A 306 0.66 23.56 -16.59
CA GLU A 306 1.47 23.80 -17.80
C GLU A 306 1.97 25.26 -17.85
N THR A 307 1.17 26.21 -17.34
CA THR A 307 1.52 27.64 -17.27
C THR A 307 1.01 28.25 -15.96
N ASP A 308 1.47 29.46 -15.63
CA ASP A 308 1.03 30.23 -14.44
C ASP A 308 -0.21 31.12 -14.74
N GLU A 309 -0.83 30.98 -15.91
CA GLU A 309 -1.96 31.80 -16.38
C GLU A 309 -3.32 31.25 -15.90
N GLU A 310 -4.35 32.10 -15.79
CA GLU A 310 -5.69 31.67 -15.30
C GLU A 310 -6.39 30.62 -16.20
N ASN A 311 -6.04 30.57 -17.49
CA ASN A 311 -6.54 29.59 -18.45
C ASN A 311 -5.57 28.42 -18.67
N ALA A 312 -4.59 28.25 -17.78
CA ALA A 312 -3.59 27.20 -17.88
C ALA A 312 -4.22 25.82 -17.95
N LYS A 313 -3.55 24.93 -18.68
CA LYS A 313 -3.88 23.52 -18.67
C LYS A 313 -3.48 22.93 -17.33
N VAL A 314 -4.45 22.32 -16.65
CA VAL A 314 -4.30 21.71 -15.34
C VAL A 314 -4.62 20.22 -15.44
N LEU A 315 -3.78 19.38 -14.85
CA LEU A 315 -4.07 17.96 -14.69
C LEU A 315 -4.07 17.60 -13.20
N ASP A 316 -5.25 17.26 -12.68
CA ASP A 316 -5.41 16.65 -11.36
C ASP A 316 -5.29 15.13 -11.48
N VAL A 317 -4.35 14.54 -10.74
CA VAL A 317 -4.14 13.08 -10.70
C VAL A 317 -4.34 12.61 -9.26
N ILE A 318 -5.28 11.69 -9.07
CA ILE A 318 -5.61 11.10 -7.77
C ILE A 318 -5.37 9.59 -7.86
N ASN A 319 -4.49 9.07 -7.01
CA ASN A 319 -4.21 7.64 -6.84
C ASN A 319 -3.88 6.85 -8.13
N GLN A 320 -3.52 7.51 -9.22
CA GLN A 320 -3.27 6.88 -10.51
C GLN A 320 -1.85 7.16 -10.97
N GLU A 321 -1.26 6.18 -11.63
CA GLU A 321 -0.01 6.35 -12.36
C GLU A 321 -0.31 6.80 -13.79
N ILE A 322 0.48 7.77 -14.29
CA ILE A 322 0.35 8.30 -15.63
C ILE A 322 1.65 8.01 -16.39
N PRO A 323 1.67 6.96 -17.24
CA PRO A 323 2.86 6.59 -18.00
C PRO A 323 3.14 7.56 -19.17
N ASP A 324 2.16 8.34 -19.62
CA ASP A 324 2.36 9.34 -20.65
C ASP A 324 1.41 10.53 -20.40
N LEU A 325 1.97 11.64 -19.94
CA LEU A 325 1.24 12.88 -19.66
C LEU A 325 0.64 13.51 -20.92
N GLU A 326 1.24 13.29 -22.08
CA GLU A 326 0.69 13.77 -23.35
C GLU A 326 -0.59 12.99 -23.71
N CYS A 327 -0.56 11.66 -23.54
CA CYS A 327 -1.75 10.81 -23.74
C CYS A 327 -2.84 11.06 -22.70
N ALA A 328 -2.47 11.46 -21.48
CA ALA A 328 -3.42 11.95 -20.46
C ALA A 328 -3.96 13.35 -20.79
N GLY A 329 -3.50 13.96 -21.88
CA GLY A 329 -3.99 15.22 -22.38
C GLY A 329 -3.49 16.40 -21.57
N PHE A 330 -2.27 16.38 -21.01
CA PHE A 330 -1.61 17.52 -20.33
C PHE A 330 -0.66 18.28 -21.27
N GLY A 331 0.60 17.88 -21.43
CA GLY A 331 1.54 18.62 -22.28
C GLY A 331 2.96 18.08 -22.16
N LEU A 332 3.92 18.74 -22.82
CA LEU A 332 5.35 18.38 -22.76
C LEU A 332 6.12 19.18 -21.70
N VAL A 333 5.49 20.23 -21.16
CA VAL A 333 6.10 21.18 -20.23
C VAL A 333 5.26 21.22 -18.96
N THR A 334 5.94 21.16 -17.82
CA THR A 334 5.33 21.31 -16.51
C THR A 334 5.97 22.52 -15.83
N ARG A 335 5.18 23.59 -15.68
CA ARG A 335 5.63 24.83 -15.07
C ARG A 335 5.71 24.74 -13.56
N SER A 336 4.64 24.24 -12.94
CA SER A 336 4.56 24.09 -11.48
C SER A 336 3.80 22.82 -11.09
N VAL A 337 4.04 22.36 -9.87
CA VAL A 337 3.42 21.15 -9.31
C VAL A 337 2.93 21.44 -7.89
N ASN A 338 1.73 20.97 -7.56
CA ASN A 338 1.18 21.03 -6.23
C ASN A 338 0.81 19.62 -5.76
N VAL A 339 1.61 19.05 -4.86
CA VAL A 339 1.31 17.77 -4.23
C VAL A 339 0.44 18.03 -3.00
N LYS A 340 -0.82 17.59 -3.05
CA LYS A 340 -1.78 17.76 -1.94
C LYS A 340 -1.63 16.66 -0.89
N SER A 341 -1.38 15.42 -1.32
CA SER A 341 -1.12 14.26 -0.45
C SER A 341 -0.26 13.20 -1.13
N GLY A 342 0.29 12.28 -0.32
CA GLY A 342 1.18 11.22 -0.77
C GLY A 342 2.58 11.71 -1.13
N VAL A 343 3.37 10.80 -1.70
CA VAL A 343 4.64 11.12 -2.37
C VAL A 343 4.57 10.61 -3.79
N TRP A 344 4.99 11.46 -4.72
CA TRP A 344 4.99 11.18 -6.15
C TRP A 344 6.41 11.13 -6.68
N VAL A 345 6.60 10.35 -7.74
CA VAL A 345 7.84 10.34 -8.51
C VAL A 345 7.51 10.74 -9.92
N ALA A 346 8.05 11.89 -10.33
CA ALA A 346 7.99 12.42 -11.68
C ALA A 346 9.23 11.99 -12.46
N TYR A 347 9.06 11.82 -13.76
CA TYR A 347 10.08 11.30 -14.65
C TYR A 347 10.20 12.19 -15.87
N GLN A 348 11.44 12.46 -16.28
CA GLN A 348 11.74 13.29 -17.45
C GLN A 348 11.23 12.68 -18.76
N GLN A 349 11.11 11.34 -18.85
CA GLN A 349 10.65 10.63 -20.04
C GLN A 349 9.33 9.90 -19.78
N LYS A 350 8.69 9.46 -20.87
CA LYS A 350 7.48 8.62 -20.82
C LYS A 350 7.81 7.27 -20.17
N TYR A 351 6.78 6.58 -19.70
CA TYR A 351 6.83 5.23 -19.14
C TYR A 351 7.80 5.08 -17.97
N PHE A 352 7.85 6.09 -17.09
CA PHE A 352 8.63 6.10 -15.86
C PHE A 352 10.15 5.96 -16.09
N CYS A 353 10.63 6.55 -17.19
CA CYS A 353 12.03 6.52 -17.62
C CYS A 353 12.71 7.89 -17.48
N GLY A 354 14.03 7.91 -17.53
CA GLY A 354 14.83 9.13 -17.45
C GLY A 354 15.20 9.55 -16.02
N GLU A 355 15.49 10.83 -15.83
CA GLU A 355 15.76 11.39 -14.50
C GLU A 355 14.50 11.35 -13.62
N GLN A 356 14.70 11.03 -12.33
CA GLN A 356 13.65 10.93 -11.33
C GLN A 356 13.61 12.19 -10.47
N TYR A 357 12.41 12.65 -10.14
CA TYR A 357 12.16 13.77 -9.24
C TYR A 357 11.16 13.33 -8.18
N ILE A 358 11.58 13.33 -6.91
CA ILE A 358 10.72 12.96 -5.78
C ILE A 358 9.98 14.20 -5.32
N LEU A 359 8.65 14.11 -5.30
CA LEU A 359 7.72 15.18 -5.01
C LEU A 359 6.92 14.83 -3.75
N GLU A 360 7.34 15.38 -2.62
CA GLU A 360 6.61 15.32 -1.35
C GLU A 360 5.55 16.43 -1.28
N LYS A 361 4.62 16.32 -0.32
CA LYS A 361 3.54 17.30 -0.10
C LYS A 361 4.08 18.73 -0.06
N GLY A 362 3.56 19.58 -0.95
CA GLY A 362 4.03 20.96 -1.08
C GLY A 362 3.77 21.56 -2.46
N ARG A 363 4.12 22.84 -2.60
CA ARG A 363 4.04 23.60 -3.85
C ARG A 363 5.44 23.79 -4.42
N TYR A 364 5.64 23.33 -5.63
CA TYR A 364 6.86 23.50 -6.42
C TYR A 364 6.57 24.46 -7.56
N LYS A 365 7.17 25.65 -7.54
CA LYS A 365 6.87 26.75 -8.45
C LYS A 365 7.59 26.63 -9.79
N CYS A 366 8.70 25.90 -9.82
CA CYS A 366 9.50 25.71 -11.02
C CYS A 366 10.39 24.47 -10.92
N PHE A 367 11.06 24.15 -12.02
CA PHE A 367 11.90 22.95 -12.10
C PHE A 367 13.08 22.88 -11.15
N LEU A 368 13.55 24.03 -10.66
CA LEU A 368 14.59 24.08 -9.63
C LEU A 368 14.09 23.54 -8.30
N ASP A 369 12.80 23.72 -7.98
CA ASP A 369 12.23 23.33 -6.69
C ASP A 369 12.16 21.81 -6.54
N TRP A 370 11.96 21.06 -7.64
CA TRP A 370 12.02 19.59 -7.63
C TRP A 370 13.39 19.02 -8.00
N GLY A 371 14.43 19.86 -8.07
CA GLY A 371 15.79 19.45 -8.38
C GLY A 371 16.01 19.03 -9.83
N GLY A 372 15.15 19.49 -10.75
CA GLY A 372 15.24 19.22 -12.18
C GLY A 372 16.25 20.10 -12.91
N THR A 373 16.60 19.67 -14.13
CA THR A 373 17.41 20.44 -15.09
C THR A 373 16.57 21.07 -16.21
N SER A 374 15.29 20.70 -16.30
CA SER A 374 14.33 21.16 -17.30
C SER A 374 12.89 21.09 -16.76
N GLU A 375 11.98 21.81 -17.40
CA GLU A 375 10.53 21.77 -17.10
C GLU A 375 9.84 20.51 -17.64
N THR A 376 10.57 19.60 -18.27
CA THR A 376 10.00 18.41 -18.90
C THR A 376 9.74 17.31 -17.86
N ILE A 377 8.46 17.02 -17.65
CA ILE A 377 7.97 15.82 -16.96
C ILE A 377 7.00 15.15 -17.93
N MET A 378 7.23 13.86 -18.20
CA MET A 378 6.49 13.12 -19.23
C MET A 378 5.73 11.91 -18.65
N SER A 379 6.07 11.49 -17.44
CA SER A 379 5.30 10.50 -16.69
C SER A 379 5.44 10.73 -15.18
N ILE A 380 4.44 10.28 -14.41
CA ILE A 380 4.38 10.49 -12.97
C ILE A 380 3.61 9.35 -12.30
N ARG A 381 4.01 8.94 -11.10
CA ARG A 381 3.30 7.90 -10.33
C ARG A 381 3.46 8.08 -8.82
N PRO A 382 2.45 7.68 -8.03
CA PRO A 382 2.54 7.74 -6.58
C PRO A 382 3.29 6.55 -6.00
N ILE A 383 3.85 6.73 -4.81
CA ILE A 383 4.28 5.64 -3.94
C ILE A 383 3.08 5.25 -3.08
N LYS A 384 2.68 3.98 -3.10
CA LYS A 384 1.52 3.48 -2.36
C LYS A 384 1.91 2.56 -1.21
N LEU A 385 1.09 2.53 -0.17
CA LEU A 385 1.20 1.53 0.88
C LEU A 385 0.89 0.15 0.28
N GLU A 386 1.68 -0.85 0.65
CA GLU A 386 1.44 -2.24 0.32
C GLU A 386 1.19 -3.02 1.61
N PRO A 387 0.09 -3.81 1.70
CA PRO A 387 -0.20 -4.56 2.91
C PRO A 387 0.97 -5.48 3.30
N LEU A 388 1.02 -5.93 4.54
CA LEU A 388 2.03 -6.87 5.01
C LEU A 388 1.58 -8.32 4.84
N GLY A 389 0.27 -8.53 4.74
CA GLY A 389 -0.38 -9.79 4.40
C GLY A 389 -1.01 -10.45 5.62
N ASP A 390 -1.75 -11.52 5.34
CA ASP A 390 -2.35 -12.36 6.38
C ASP A 390 -1.24 -12.84 7.33
N HIS A 391 -1.46 -12.77 8.65
CA HIS A 391 -0.53 -13.20 9.72
C HIS A 391 0.56 -12.23 10.17
N GLN A 392 0.57 -10.99 9.70
CA GLN A 392 1.46 -9.96 10.22
C GLN A 392 0.83 -9.25 11.42
N PRO A 393 1.60 -8.88 12.46
CA PRO A 393 1.03 -8.29 13.67
C PRO A 393 0.37 -6.95 13.34
N ILE A 394 -0.90 -6.78 13.72
CA ILE A 394 -1.69 -5.57 13.47
C ILE A 394 -1.22 -4.38 14.32
N HIS A 395 -0.59 -4.67 15.46
CA HIS A 395 0.06 -3.71 16.33
C HIS A 395 1.51 -4.12 16.50
N TRP A 396 2.43 -3.17 16.37
CA TRP A 396 3.85 -3.43 16.55
C TRP A 396 4.55 -2.18 17.08
N ILE A 397 5.16 -2.29 18.24
CA ILE A 397 6.00 -1.24 18.84
C ILE A 397 7.37 -1.80 19.20
N LYS A 398 8.43 -1.09 18.82
CA LYS A 398 9.80 -1.34 19.28
C LYS A 398 10.09 -0.43 20.45
N ALA A 399 10.45 -1.00 21.59
CA ALA A 399 10.87 -0.25 22.76
C ALA A 399 12.38 -0.41 22.95
N PHE A 400 13.08 0.67 23.30
CA PHE A 400 14.52 0.72 23.49
C PHE A 400 14.86 1.13 24.92
N ASP A 401 15.94 0.57 25.48
CA ASP A 401 16.40 0.89 26.84
C ASP A 401 17.14 2.22 26.96
N ASN A 402 17.46 2.87 25.83
CA ASN A 402 18.06 4.21 25.79
C ASN A 402 17.25 5.17 24.92
N ILE A 403 17.57 6.47 25.05
CA ILE A 403 17.04 7.53 24.19
C ILE A 403 17.58 7.41 22.76
N HIS A 404 16.92 8.06 21.82
CA HIS A 404 17.28 8.09 20.40
C HIS A 404 17.45 6.69 19.78
N PHE A 405 16.61 5.73 20.22
CA PHE A 405 16.57 4.37 19.68
C PHE A 405 17.89 3.60 19.80
N GLN A 406 18.69 3.93 20.81
CA GLN A 406 19.97 3.28 21.09
C GLN A 406 19.82 2.11 22.07
N GLY A 407 20.90 1.35 22.24
CA GLY A 407 20.97 0.26 23.21
C GLY A 407 20.20 -1.00 22.80
N SER A 408 19.73 -1.75 23.79
CA SER A 408 18.96 -2.97 23.56
C SER A 408 17.51 -2.61 23.25
N TYR A 409 16.84 -3.45 22.46
CA TYR A 409 15.44 -3.24 22.14
C TYR A 409 14.62 -4.53 22.21
N ILE A 410 13.31 -4.37 22.41
CA ILE A 410 12.32 -5.46 22.40
C ILE A 410 11.16 -5.06 21.50
N ASP A 411 10.74 -5.99 20.65
CA ASP A 411 9.53 -5.89 19.84
C ASP A 411 8.31 -6.38 20.63
N PHE A 412 7.26 -5.55 20.71
CA PHE A 412 5.98 -5.93 21.29
C PHE A 412 4.88 -5.91 20.21
N THR A 413 4.08 -6.97 20.18
CA THR A 413 2.92 -7.12 19.28
C THR A 413 1.60 -7.31 20.02
N THR A 414 1.67 -7.48 21.34
CA THR A 414 0.54 -7.63 22.26
C THR A 414 0.74 -6.74 23.49
N GLU A 415 -0.24 -6.72 24.40
CA GLU A 415 -0.11 -6.05 25.70
C GLU A 415 1.12 -6.58 26.47
N ALA A 416 1.84 -5.65 27.09
CA ALA A 416 3.02 -5.93 27.90
C ALA A 416 2.99 -5.08 29.17
N ALA A 417 3.37 -5.66 30.31
CA ALA A 417 3.38 -5.00 31.61
C ALA A 417 4.58 -5.45 32.45
N ASN A 418 4.82 -4.74 33.56
CA ASN A 418 5.81 -5.12 34.57
C ASN A 418 7.23 -5.24 34.01
N PHE A 419 7.67 -4.18 33.35
CA PHE A 419 9.06 -3.95 32.96
C PHE A 419 9.96 -3.99 34.21
N THR A 420 10.64 -5.11 34.49
CA THR A 420 11.54 -5.26 35.65
C THR A 420 13.01 -5.38 35.25
N SER A 421 13.28 -6.07 34.16
CA SER A 421 14.62 -6.26 33.59
C SER A 421 14.98 -5.30 32.46
N PHE A 422 13.99 -4.58 31.92
CA PHE A 422 14.13 -3.70 30.76
C PHE A 422 13.29 -2.45 30.97
N MET A 423 13.90 -1.27 31.08
CA MET A 423 13.20 0.02 31.23
C MET A 423 13.16 0.74 29.88
N PRO A 424 12.00 0.83 29.21
CA PRO A 424 11.93 1.51 27.93
C PRO A 424 12.03 3.03 28.10
N LEU A 425 12.91 3.66 27.33
CA LEU A 425 13.15 5.11 27.31
C LEU A 425 12.81 5.78 25.97
N SER A 426 12.78 5.01 24.87
CA SER A 426 12.34 5.49 23.56
C SER A 426 11.56 4.41 22.80
N PHE A 427 10.71 4.82 21.86
CA PHE A 427 9.81 3.93 21.15
C PHE A 427 9.74 4.22 19.65
N LYS A 428 9.72 3.18 18.82
CA LYS A 428 9.25 3.28 17.43
C LYS A 428 7.92 2.56 17.32
N VAL A 429 6.83 3.29 17.14
CA VAL A 429 5.52 2.70 16.91
C VAL A 429 5.42 2.39 15.42
N LEU A 430 5.58 1.12 15.09
CA LEU A 430 5.68 0.65 13.72
C LEU A 430 4.31 0.36 13.11
N ARG A 431 3.36 -0.16 13.92
CA ARG A 431 1.99 -0.44 13.50
C ARG A 431 0.97 -0.17 14.61
N GLY A 432 -0.15 0.41 14.21
CA GLY A 432 -1.30 0.67 15.06
C GLY A 432 -1.03 1.75 16.11
N CYS A 433 -2.01 1.96 16.99
CA CYS A 433 -1.86 2.87 18.12
C CYS A 433 -1.69 2.08 19.42
N TRP A 434 -0.96 2.65 20.36
CA TRP A 434 -0.67 2.05 21.66
C TRP A 434 -1.00 3.01 22.79
N LEU A 435 -1.37 2.46 23.93
CA LEU A 435 -1.60 3.18 25.17
C LEU A 435 -0.47 2.85 26.14
N LEU A 436 0.32 3.86 26.47
CA LEU A 436 1.42 3.77 27.42
C LEU A 436 0.93 4.22 28.80
N TYR A 437 0.96 3.31 29.77
CA TYR A 437 0.73 3.63 31.17
C TYR A 437 2.04 3.85 31.90
N TYR A 438 2.09 4.91 32.70
CA TYR A 438 3.28 5.29 33.42
C TYR A 438 2.97 5.78 34.84
N GLN A 439 3.95 5.70 35.72
CA GLN A 439 3.80 6.19 37.09
C GLN A 439 3.98 7.71 37.12
N GLY A 440 2.87 8.45 37.21
CA GLY A 440 2.88 9.88 37.48
C GLY A 440 3.21 10.19 38.94
N LYS A 441 3.21 11.49 39.27
CA LYS A 441 3.55 11.97 40.64
C LYS A 441 2.57 11.47 41.71
N THR A 442 1.29 11.36 41.36
CA THR A 442 0.21 11.06 42.31
C THR A 442 -0.60 9.81 41.94
N ALA A 443 -0.61 9.42 40.67
CA ALA A 443 -1.40 8.31 40.16
C ALA A 443 -0.73 7.71 38.91
N VAL A 444 -1.24 6.57 38.47
CA VAL A 444 -0.92 6.02 37.15
C VAL A 444 -1.58 6.92 36.10
N GLU A 445 -0.80 7.36 35.14
CA GLU A 445 -1.22 8.23 34.05
C GLU A 445 -1.06 7.48 32.73
N GLN A 446 -1.67 8.00 31.66
CA GLN A 446 -1.66 7.39 30.34
C GLN A 446 -1.27 8.42 29.27
N CYS A 447 -0.68 7.93 28.19
CA CYS A 447 -0.49 8.70 26.96
C CYS A 447 -0.64 7.79 25.75
N VAL A 448 -1.13 8.36 24.65
CA VAL A 448 -1.39 7.63 23.41
C VAL A 448 -0.18 7.77 22.50
N LEU A 449 0.33 6.64 22.04
CA LEU A 449 1.40 6.56 21.05
C LEU A 449 0.79 6.16 19.70
N GLU A 450 0.72 7.12 18.79
CA GLU A 450 0.35 6.93 17.39
C GLU A 450 1.57 6.44 16.59
N GLU A 451 1.40 5.97 15.34
CA GLU A 451 2.52 5.54 14.48
C GLU A 451 3.51 6.70 14.23
N ASP A 452 4.62 6.69 14.95
CA ASP A 452 5.68 7.68 14.87
C ASP A 452 6.96 7.19 15.59
N LEU A 453 7.99 8.03 15.55
CA LEU A 453 9.26 7.87 16.22
C LEU A 453 9.31 8.75 17.48
N TYR A 454 9.42 8.12 18.65
CA TYR A 454 9.48 8.78 19.95
C TYR A 454 10.89 8.64 20.54
N PRO A 455 11.81 9.58 20.28
CA PRO A 455 13.21 9.46 20.69
C PRO A 455 13.42 9.47 22.21
N ASP A 456 12.44 9.92 22.98
CA ASP A 456 12.49 9.94 24.45
C ASP A 456 11.06 9.92 25.05
N LEU A 457 10.96 9.74 26.37
CA LEU A 457 9.66 9.74 27.06
C LEU A 457 8.94 11.10 26.99
N ALA A 458 9.65 12.21 26.86
CA ALA A 458 9.02 13.53 26.75
C ALA A 458 8.27 13.66 25.43
N SER A 459 8.82 13.12 24.33
CA SER A 459 8.16 13.05 23.02
C SER A 459 6.87 12.21 23.05
N CYS A 460 6.76 11.24 23.96
CA CYS A 460 5.52 10.49 24.20
C CYS A 460 4.43 11.31 24.91
N GLY A 461 4.75 12.49 25.44
CA GLY A 461 3.92 13.19 26.43
C GLY A 461 3.95 12.53 27.81
N CYS A 462 4.99 11.76 28.11
CA CYS A 462 5.21 11.08 29.39
C CYS A 462 6.22 11.88 30.22
N SER A 463 5.78 12.45 31.34
CA SER A 463 6.68 13.16 32.27
C SER A 463 7.34 12.25 33.32
N ALA A 464 7.16 10.94 33.21
CA ALA A 464 7.54 9.98 34.24
C ALA A 464 8.94 9.39 34.07
N THR A 465 9.47 8.88 35.18
CA THR A 465 10.72 8.14 35.23
C THR A 465 10.55 6.62 35.06
N LYS A 466 9.30 6.12 35.09
CA LYS A 466 9.00 4.68 35.01
C LYS A 466 7.74 4.38 34.19
N VAL A 467 7.92 3.56 33.15
CA VAL A 467 6.86 2.95 32.36
C VAL A 467 6.32 1.71 33.07
N GLN A 468 4.99 1.53 33.06
CA GLN A 468 4.32 0.41 33.72
C GLN A 468 3.83 -0.65 32.74
N SER A 469 3.11 -0.24 31.70
CA SER A 469 2.55 -1.15 30.70
C SER A 469 2.31 -0.45 29.35
N LEU A 470 2.20 -1.28 28.32
CA LEU A 470 1.87 -0.95 26.95
C LEU A 470 0.66 -1.79 26.54
N LYS A 471 -0.39 -1.15 26.05
CA LYS A 471 -1.60 -1.83 25.58
C LYS A 471 -1.94 -1.41 24.14
N PRO A 472 -2.16 -2.34 23.21
CA PRO A 472 -2.68 -2.02 21.88
C PRO A 472 -4.04 -1.32 21.95
N VAL A 473 -4.28 -0.36 21.04
CA VAL A 473 -5.57 0.32 20.88
C VAL A 473 -6.24 -0.18 19.61
N ASP A 474 -7.45 -0.72 19.74
CA ASP A 474 -8.19 -1.30 18.61
C ASP A 474 -8.50 -0.27 17.52
N HIS A 475 -8.51 -0.73 16.27
CA HIS A 475 -8.92 0.10 15.13
C HIS A 475 -10.44 0.34 15.16
N VAL A 476 -10.87 1.57 14.89
CA VAL A 476 -12.29 1.93 14.80
C VAL A 476 -12.56 2.57 13.45
N PHE A 477 -13.34 1.89 12.61
CA PHE A 477 -13.71 2.39 11.30
C PHE A 477 -15.04 3.15 11.36
N ALA A 478 -14.98 4.32 12.00
CA ALA A 478 -16.10 5.24 12.14
C ALA A 478 -15.59 6.68 12.05
N GLU A 479 -16.39 7.59 11.49
CA GLU A 479 -16.10 9.02 11.63
C GLU A 479 -16.19 9.41 13.12
N PRO A 480 -15.24 10.19 13.64
CA PRO A 480 -15.22 10.54 15.05
C PRO A 480 -16.35 11.53 15.39
N LEU A 481 -17.09 11.24 16.46
CA LEU A 481 -18.13 12.12 16.98
C LEU A 481 -18.18 12.04 18.50
N ILE A 482 -17.97 13.18 19.16
CA ILE A 482 -18.09 13.32 20.61
C ILE A 482 -19.05 14.47 20.92
N SER A 483 -19.74 14.37 22.05
CA SER A 483 -20.64 15.40 22.55
C SER A 483 -20.33 15.68 24.01
N LEU A 484 -20.14 16.95 24.34
CA LEU A 484 -19.87 17.44 25.69
C LEU A 484 -21.12 18.11 26.23
N PHE A 485 -21.33 17.99 27.53
CA PHE A 485 -22.56 18.48 28.17
C PHE A 485 -22.24 19.33 29.40
N THR A 486 -23.06 20.35 29.63
CA THR A 486 -22.91 21.26 30.78
C THR A 486 -23.46 20.71 32.09
N LEU A 487 -24.25 19.62 32.04
CA LEU A 487 -24.77 18.93 33.22
C LEU A 487 -24.28 17.47 33.23
N GLU A 488 -24.48 16.79 34.36
CA GLU A 488 -24.22 15.35 34.48
C GLU A 488 -25.21 14.53 33.62
N ASN A 489 -24.91 13.24 33.42
CA ASN A 489 -25.78 12.28 32.71
C ASN A 489 -26.10 12.62 31.24
N CYS A 490 -25.24 13.40 30.58
CA CYS A 490 -25.40 13.84 29.20
C CYS A 490 -26.64 14.72 28.98
N GLU A 491 -26.87 15.66 29.91
CA GLU A 491 -27.98 16.61 29.87
C GLU A 491 -27.51 18.08 29.74
N GLY A 492 -28.46 18.98 29.47
CA GLY A 492 -28.18 20.41 29.37
C GLY A 492 -27.66 20.83 27.99
N LYS A 493 -26.84 21.88 27.93
CA LYS A 493 -26.30 22.40 26.67
C LYS A 493 -25.30 21.39 26.11
N GLU A 494 -25.54 20.93 24.89
CA GLU A 494 -24.68 19.98 24.17
C GLU A 494 -23.74 20.73 23.21
N LEU A 495 -22.46 20.35 23.22
CA LEU A 495 -21.45 20.79 22.25
C LEU A 495 -20.94 19.57 21.48
N HIS A 496 -21.25 19.51 20.20
CA HIS A 496 -20.78 18.43 19.31
C HIS A 496 -19.42 18.77 18.70
N LEU A 497 -18.53 17.79 18.65
CA LEU A 497 -17.23 17.89 18.00
C LEU A 497 -16.99 16.66 17.11
N GLN A 498 -16.52 16.92 15.90
CA GLN A 498 -16.07 15.90 14.94
C GLN A 498 -14.57 16.04 14.64
N GLU A 499 -13.99 17.20 14.93
CA GLU A 499 -12.60 17.53 14.63
C GLU A 499 -11.85 17.94 15.90
N ALA A 500 -10.53 18.02 15.79
CA ALA A 500 -9.65 18.49 16.85
C ALA A 500 -10.02 19.91 17.30
N THR A 501 -10.05 20.13 18.61
CA THR A 501 -10.37 21.41 19.24
C THR A 501 -9.28 21.78 20.24
N ASN A 502 -8.52 22.82 19.91
CA ASN A 502 -7.35 23.27 20.66
C ASN A 502 -7.70 23.94 22.01
N SER A 503 -8.92 24.44 22.17
CA SER A 503 -9.42 24.99 23.43
C SER A 503 -10.94 24.88 23.49
N ILE A 504 -11.45 24.11 24.46
CA ILE A 504 -12.89 23.96 24.65
C ILE A 504 -13.52 25.26 25.16
N LEU A 505 -12.83 25.96 26.07
CA LEU A 505 -13.29 27.22 26.65
C LEU A 505 -13.49 28.33 25.62
N ASN A 506 -12.73 28.31 24.52
CA ASN A 506 -12.76 29.35 23.49
C ASN A 506 -13.79 29.09 22.38
N LYS A 507 -14.34 27.87 22.25
CA LYS A 507 -15.34 27.59 21.20
C LYS A 507 -16.70 28.20 21.50
N ASP A 508 -17.10 28.19 22.76
CA ASP A 508 -18.31 28.81 23.28
C ASP A 508 -17.94 29.42 24.63
N PHE A 509 -18.04 30.75 24.77
CA PHE A 509 -17.74 31.46 26.02
C PHE A 509 -18.32 30.71 27.24
N HIS A 510 -17.45 30.19 28.11
CA HIS A 510 -17.79 29.50 29.37
C HIS A 510 -18.51 28.13 29.26
N PHE A 511 -18.11 27.26 28.31
CA PHE A 511 -18.57 25.86 28.33
C PHE A 511 -17.84 25.03 29.41
N LEU A 512 -18.50 24.75 30.53
CA LEU A 512 -18.00 23.87 31.60
C LEU A 512 -18.50 22.45 31.40
N THR A 513 -17.64 21.55 30.93
CA THR A 513 -18.00 20.14 30.71
C THR A 513 -18.20 19.40 32.04
N GLN A 514 -19.40 18.84 32.23
CA GLN A 514 -19.75 18.00 33.38
C GLN A 514 -19.93 16.53 32.99
N SER A 515 -20.36 16.24 31.76
CA SER A 515 -20.47 14.88 31.24
C SER A 515 -20.14 14.80 29.75
N ILE A 516 -19.84 13.59 29.28
CA ILE A 516 -19.35 13.33 27.92
C ILE A 516 -20.07 12.14 27.33
N TRP A 517 -20.39 12.23 26.04
CA TRP A 517 -20.80 11.09 25.23
C TRP A 517 -19.90 10.97 24.00
N VAL A 518 -19.04 9.94 23.98
CA VAL A 518 -18.33 9.54 22.76
C VAL A 518 -19.30 8.69 21.94
N LYS A 519 -19.87 9.28 20.89
CA LYS A 519 -20.86 8.64 20.02
C LYS A 519 -20.19 7.68 19.02
N SER A 520 -19.03 8.06 18.48
CA SER A 520 -18.24 7.24 17.57
C SER A 520 -16.77 7.68 17.51
N GLY A 521 -15.92 6.79 17.00
CA GLY A 521 -14.48 6.98 16.97
C GLY A 521 -13.83 6.84 18.35
N ILE A 522 -12.54 7.19 18.39
CA ILE A 522 -11.73 7.23 19.61
C ILE A 522 -11.16 8.63 19.75
N TRP A 523 -11.23 9.18 20.95
CA TRP A 523 -10.81 10.54 21.26
C TRP A 523 -9.72 10.57 22.32
N ILE A 524 -8.91 11.63 22.29
CA ILE A 524 -7.91 11.94 23.31
C ILE A 524 -8.32 13.27 23.94
N ALA A 525 -8.59 13.23 25.24
CA ALA A 525 -8.81 14.41 26.06
C ALA A 525 -7.50 14.85 26.70
N TYR A 526 -7.24 16.15 26.68
CA TYR A 526 -6.05 16.77 27.28
C TYR A 526 -6.47 17.72 28.39
N GLU A 527 -5.73 17.67 29.49
CA GLU A 527 -5.94 18.56 30.64
C GLU A 527 -5.74 20.03 30.25
N GLY A 528 -4.72 20.30 29.43
CA GLY A 528 -4.37 21.63 28.94
C GLY A 528 -4.91 21.94 27.54
N CYS A 529 -4.83 23.22 27.16
CA CYS A 529 -5.10 23.67 25.79
C CYS A 529 -3.97 23.21 24.84
N ASN A 530 -4.22 23.25 23.54
CA ASN A 530 -3.28 22.90 22.47
C ASN A 530 -2.68 21.49 22.59
N PHE A 531 -3.48 20.53 23.07
CA PHE A 531 -3.10 19.13 23.22
C PHE A 531 -1.91 18.91 24.18
N LEU A 532 -1.88 19.69 25.26
CA LEU A 532 -0.82 19.65 26.28
C LEU A 532 -1.32 19.06 27.59
N GLY A 533 -0.37 18.54 28.38
CA GLY A 533 -0.62 18.00 29.71
C GLY A 533 -1.06 16.53 29.68
N LYS A 534 -1.70 16.11 30.78
CA LYS A 534 -2.14 14.72 30.95
C LYS A 534 -3.20 14.35 29.91
N GLN A 535 -3.29 13.05 29.60
CA GLN A 535 -4.16 12.53 28.55
C GLN A 535 -5.15 11.50 29.10
N PHE A 536 -6.35 11.44 28.51
CA PHE A 536 -7.28 10.33 28.65
C PHE A 536 -7.69 9.82 27.27
N LEU A 537 -7.55 8.50 27.05
CA LEU A 537 -8.16 7.83 25.91
C LEU A 537 -9.65 7.63 26.19
N LEU A 538 -10.48 8.11 25.28
CA LEU A 538 -11.93 8.01 25.38
C LEU A 538 -12.46 7.13 24.24
N GLU A 539 -12.87 5.92 24.59
CA GLU A 539 -13.61 5.03 23.69
C GLU A 539 -15.11 5.35 23.70
N SER A 540 -15.84 4.81 22.71
CA SER A 540 -17.30 4.90 22.60
C SER A 540 -18.00 4.52 23.90
N SER A 541 -18.44 5.53 24.65
CA SER A 541 -19.03 5.40 25.98
C SER A 541 -19.76 6.67 26.41
N LYS A 542 -20.66 6.53 27.39
CA LYS A 542 -21.28 7.65 28.11
C LYS A 542 -20.59 7.78 29.47
N ILE A 543 -20.04 8.96 29.73
CA ILE A 543 -19.41 9.32 31.00
C ILE A 543 -20.33 10.32 31.69
N SER A 544 -21.10 9.83 32.67
CA SER A 544 -22.10 10.63 33.38
C SER A 544 -21.53 11.76 34.23
N ASN A 545 -20.30 11.62 34.76
CA ASN A 545 -19.63 12.63 35.56
C ASN A 545 -18.14 12.68 35.22
N TRP A 546 -17.73 13.74 34.53
CA TRP A 546 -16.36 13.91 34.06
C TRP A 546 -15.36 14.10 35.19
N THR A 547 -15.71 14.90 36.21
CA THR A 547 -14.80 15.20 37.32
C THR A 547 -14.51 13.94 38.14
N GLN A 548 -15.53 13.10 38.37
CA GLN A 548 -15.34 11.82 39.05
C GLN A 548 -14.53 10.82 38.22
N PHE A 549 -14.74 10.80 36.90
CA PHE A 549 -14.03 9.90 36.00
C PHE A 549 -12.55 10.26 35.82
N SER A 550 -12.26 11.54 35.58
CA SER A 550 -10.92 12.03 35.20
C SER A 550 -10.12 12.64 36.35
N GLY A 551 -10.80 13.12 37.40
CA GLY A 551 -10.23 13.99 38.42
C GLY A 551 -10.01 15.44 37.95
N TRP A 552 -10.35 15.79 36.70
CA TRP A 552 -10.17 17.13 36.15
C TRP A 552 -11.45 17.96 36.25
N LYS A 553 -11.32 19.25 36.57
CA LYS A 553 -12.46 20.17 36.61
C LYS A 553 -12.93 20.58 35.22
N THR A 554 -12.05 20.58 34.24
CA THR A 554 -12.31 21.02 32.87
C THR A 554 -11.48 20.21 31.89
N ILE A 555 -11.89 20.21 30.63
CA ILE A 555 -11.10 19.68 29.52
C ILE A 555 -10.46 20.86 28.80
N GLY A 556 -9.14 20.86 28.68
CA GLY A 556 -8.42 21.93 27.99
C GLY A 556 -8.58 21.82 26.48
N SER A 557 -8.33 20.63 25.92
CA SER A 557 -8.45 20.35 24.49
C SER A 557 -8.81 18.89 24.21
N LEU A 558 -9.32 18.62 23.01
CA LEU A 558 -9.80 17.31 22.56
C LEU A 558 -9.44 17.08 21.10
N ARG A 559 -9.03 15.88 20.73
CA ARG A 559 -8.90 15.48 19.33
C ARG A 559 -9.24 14.02 19.10
N PRO A 560 -9.72 13.64 17.91
CA PRO A 560 -9.71 12.25 17.49
C PRO A 560 -8.28 11.70 17.48
N ILE A 561 -8.13 10.41 17.78
CA ILE A 561 -6.86 9.71 17.55
C ILE A 561 -6.61 9.60 16.03
N LYS A 562 -5.37 9.79 15.60
CA LYS A 562 -4.92 9.60 14.23
C LYS A 562 -4.64 8.12 14.02
N GLN A 563 -5.69 7.35 13.71
CA GLN A 563 -5.53 5.94 13.38
C GLN A 563 -4.81 5.82 12.04
N PRO A 564 -3.79 4.94 11.93
CA PRO A 564 -3.12 4.71 10.67
C PRO A 564 -4.11 4.12 9.68
N ALA A 565 -3.98 4.54 8.43
CA ALA A 565 -4.80 3.99 7.37
C ALA A 565 -4.31 2.58 7.03
N VAL A 566 -5.26 1.62 7.02
CA VAL A 566 -4.95 0.20 6.85
C VAL A 566 -5.76 -0.40 5.71
N TYR A 567 -5.17 -1.41 5.07
CA TYR A 567 -5.91 -2.31 4.20
C TYR A 567 -6.54 -3.43 5.03
N PHE A 568 -7.73 -3.86 4.63
CA PHE A 568 -8.42 -4.98 5.25
C PHE A 568 -9.23 -5.78 4.23
N LYS A 569 -9.53 -7.03 4.59
CA LYS A 569 -10.56 -7.85 3.94
C LYS A 569 -11.85 -7.80 4.78
N ILE A 570 -12.99 -7.86 4.10
CA ILE A 570 -14.31 -7.91 4.75
C ILE A 570 -14.86 -9.32 4.53
N LYS A 571 -14.91 -10.13 5.58
CA LYS A 571 -15.37 -11.52 5.54
C LYS A 571 -16.77 -11.61 6.12
N ASN A 572 -17.67 -12.32 5.46
CA ASN A 572 -18.99 -12.61 6.00
C ASN A 572 -18.95 -13.83 6.92
N ARG A 573 -19.54 -13.73 8.12
CA ARG A 573 -19.55 -14.80 9.12
C ARG A 573 -20.41 -16.01 8.76
N SER A 574 -21.50 -15.81 8.01
CA SER A 574 -22.39 -16.93 7.68
C SER A 574 -21.90 -17.72 6.45
N GLN A 575 -21.36 -17.02 5.45
CA GLN A 575 -20.92 -17.65 4.21
C GLN A 575 -19.42 -17.99 4.17
N GLU A 576 -18.61 -17.50 5.12
CA GLU A 576 -17.14 -17.66 5.14
C GLU A 576 -16.47 -17.18 3.84
N LYS A 577 -17.06 -16.15 3.20
CA LYS A 577 -16.63 -15.56 1.94
C LYS A 577 -16.34 -14.08 2.11
N TYR A 578 -15.58 -13.52 1.18
CA TYR A 578 -15.11 -12.15 1.23
C TYR A 578 -15.88 -11.24 0.28
N LEU A 579 -16.10 -10.01 0.72
CA LEU A 579 -16.62 -8.94 -0.12
C LEU A 579 -15.63 -8.69 -1.27
N THR A 580 -16.11 -8.93 -2.49
CA THR A 580 -15.28 -9.01 -3.69
C THR A 580 -15.84 -8.12 -4.78
N VAL A 581 -14.95 -7.36 -5.42
CA VAL A 581 -15.26 -6.62 -6.63
C VAL A 581 -15.34 -7.57 -7.83
N ALA A 582 -16.48 -7.52 -8.54
CA ALA A 582 -16.75 -8.36 -9.71
C ALA A 582 -17.17 -7.51 -10.91
N GLY A 583 -16.60 -7.82 -12.08
CA GLY A 583 -16.86 -7.12 -13.35
C GLY A 583 -15.56 -6.84 -14.11
N THR A 584 -15.68 -6.42 -15.37
CA THR A 584 -14.52 -6.13 -16.22
C THR A 584 -14.03 -4.71 -15.95
N LEU A 585 -12.75 -4.58 -15.55
CA LEU A 585 -12.07 -3.30 -15.31
C LEU A 585 -12.16 -2.29 -16.46
N MET A 586 -12.41 -2.76 -17.67
CA MET A 586 -12.45 -1.97 -18.90
C MET A 586 -13.73 -1.13 -19.05
N ASP A 587 -14.78 -1.38 -18.26
CA ASP A 587 -16.05 -0.64 -18.34
C ASP A 587 -16.53 -0.23 -16.94
N GLY A 588 -16.14 0.97 -16.51
CA GLY A 588 -16.33 1.49 -15.16
C GLY A 588 -17.79 1.61 -14.68
N ARG A 589 -18.78 1.39 -15.55
CA ARG A 589 -20.22 1.39 -15.20
C ARG A 589 -20.75 0.01 -14.76
N THR A 590 -19.94 -1.05 -14.84
CA THR A 590 -20.39 -2.45 -14.63
C THR A 590 -19.77 -3.14 -13.41
N LEU A 591 -19.00 -2.41 -12.58
CA LEU A 591 -18.37 -2.99 -11.39
C LEU A 591 -19.41 -3.20 -10.29
N SER A 592 -19.69 -4.47 -10.04
CA SER A 592 -20.58 -4.95 -8.99
C SER A 592 -19.80 -5.45 -7.79
N VAL A 593 -20.49 -5.63 -6.66
CA VAL A 593 -19.91 -6.23 -5.45
C VAL A 593 -20.66 -7.51 -5.13
N CYS A 594 -19.92 -8.56 -4.80
CA CYS A 594 -20.46 -9.87 -4.48
C CYS A 594 -19.63 -10.56 -3.39
N LEU A 595 -20.05 -11.78 -3.02
CA LEU A 595 -19.26 -12.66 -2.16
C LEU A 595 -18.52 -13.71 -2.98
N PHE A 596 -17.23 -13.87 -2.67
CA PHE A 596 -16.38 -14.86 -3.31
C PHE A 596 -15.42 -15.48 -2.28
N PRO A 597 -15.05 -16.77 -2.41
CA PRO A 597 -13.98 -17.36 -1.60
C PRO A 597 -12.68 -16.56 -1.70
N GLN A 598 -11.78 -16.72 -0.72
CA GLN A 598 -10.49 -16.02 -0.76
C GLN A 598 -9.75 -16.32 -2.07
N ASN A 599 -9.33 -15.26 -2.77
CA ASN A 599 -8.65 -15.39 -4.07
C ASN A 599 -7.27 -14.71 -4.10
N GLY A 600 -6.89 -14.04 -3.01
CA GLY A 600 -5.59 -13.36 -2.84
C GLY A 600 -5.33 -12.21 -3.82
N LYS A 601 -6.37 -11.74 -4.54
CA LYS A 601 -6.31 -10.60 -5.46
C LYS A 601 -6.71 -9.32 -4.73
N ASN A 602 -6.29 -8.19 -5.29
CA ASN A 602 -6.70 -6.87 -4.84
C ASN A 602 -8.24 -6.64 -4.91
N THR A 603 -9.01 -7.52 -5.58
CA THR A 603 -10.48 -7.44 -5.66
C THR A 603 -11.17 -7.62 -4.30
N GLN A 604 -10.46 -8.17 -3.31
CA GLN A 604 -10.97 -8.42 -1.96
C GLN A 604 -10.36 -7.48 -0.92
N ILE A 605 -9.51 -6.54 -1.36
CA ILE A 605 -8.79 -5.63 -0.47
C ILE A 605 -9.47 -4.26 -0.48
N TRP A 606 -9.79 -3.79 0.72
CA TRP A 606 -10.52 -2.56 0.98
C TRP A 606 -9.72 -1.67 1.92
N HIS A 607 -10.01 -0.38 1.91
CA HIS A 607 -9.55 0.55 2.93
C HIS A 607 -10.66 1.51 3.33
N TYR A 608 -10.52 2.11 4.50
CA TYR A 608 -11.51 3.03 5.07
C TYR A 608 -10.94 4.44 5.15
N SER A 609 -11.68 5.42 4.64
CA SER A 609 -11.28 6.83 4.66
C SER A 609 -12.53 7.70 4.78
N ARG A 610 -12.65 8.49 5.85
CA ARG A 610 -13.69 9.52 6.02
C ARG A 610 -15.13 8.99 5.82
N GLY A 611 -15.45 7.83 6.41
CA GLY A 611 -16.75 7.18 6.23
C GLY A 611 -16.83 6.23 5.04
N LEU A 612 -15.89 6.26 4.12
CA LEU A 612 -15.95 5.56 2.84
C LEU A 612 -15.20 4.23 2.91
N ILE A 613 -15.82 3.16 2.39
CA ILE A 613 -15.15 1.88 2.14
C ILE A 613 -14.73 1.85 0.66
N LYS A 614 -13.43 1.91 0.40
CA LYS A 614 -12.85 2.07 -0.94
C LYS A 614 -12.11 0.81 -1.38
N SER A 615 -12.26 0.42 -2.65
CA SER A 615 -11.54 -0.74 -3.22
C SER A 615 -10.09 -0.39 -3.56
N LYS A 616 -9.12 -1.25 -3.21
CA LYS A 616 -7.70 -1.07 -3.60
C LYS A 616 -7.47 -1.07 -5.12
N ILE A 617 -8.41 -1.59 -5.91
CA ILE A 617 -8.26 -1.70 -7.36
C ILE A 617 -8.35 -0.35 -8.08
N ASN A 618 -9.34 0.47 -7.72
CA ASN A 618 -9.68 1.68 -8.46
C ASN A 618 -10.17 2.82 -7.56
N ASP A 619 -10.08 2.65 -6.24
CA ASP A 619 -10.56 3.60 -5.21
C ASP A 619 -12.04 3.97 -5.30
N ALA A 620 -12.85 3.20 -6.04
CA ALA A 620 -14.29 3.35 -6.03
C ALA A 620 -14.85 2.98 -4.64
N CYS A 621 -15.90 3.69 -4.23
CA CYS A 621 -16.55 3.56 -2.95
C CYS A 621 -17.72 2.58 -3.00
N LEU A 622 -17.96 1.86 -1.91
CA LEU A 622 -19.19 1.11 -1.69
C LEU A 622 -20.39 2.08 -1.60
N ASP A 623 -21.38 1.93 -2.47
CA ASP A 623 -22.48 2.89 -2.68
C ASP A 623 -23.83 2.17 -2.72
N VAL A 624 -24.82 2.71 -1.98
CA VAL A 624 -26.23 2.29 -2.10
C VAL A 624 -26.81 2.89 -3.37
N ILE A 625 -27.16 2.04 -4.35
CA ILE A 625 -27.59 2.46 -5.69
C ILE A 625 -28.79 3.39 -5.60
N GLY A 626 -28.63 4.59 -6.16
CA GLY A 626 -29.67 5.62 -6.20
C GLY A 626 -29.99 6.24 -4.84
N GLY A 627 -29.22 5.94 -3.79
CA GLY A 627 -29.42 6.47 -2.44
C GLY A 627 -30.75 6.06 -1.80
N ARG A 628 -31.28 4.89 -2.17
CA ARG A 628 -32.56 4.40 -1.65
C ARG A 628 -32.40 3.90 -0.22
N ASP A 629 -33.06 4.56 0.72
CA ASP A 629 -33.10 4.25 2.15
C ASP A 629 -34.18 3.21 2.49
N ILE A 630 -34.31 2.17 1.67
CA ILE A 630 -35.29 1.09 1.86
C ILE A 630 -34.59 -0.28 1.98
N PRO A 631 -35.12 -1.20 2.80
CA PRO A 631 -34.64 -2.58 2.84
C PRO A 631 -34.65 -3.24 1.45
N GLY A 632 -33.58 -3.99 1.14
CA GLY A 632 -33.38 -4.66 -0.15
C GLY A 632 -32.73 -3.79 -1.23
N ALA A 633 -32.41 -2.52 -0.96
CA ALA A 633 -31.70 -1.67 -1.92
C ALA A 633 -30.30 -2.23 -2.20
N LYS A 634 -29.92 -2.30 -3.49
CA LYS A 634 -28.65 -2.88 -3.93
C LYS A 634 -27.46 -1.97 -3.62
N VAL A 635 -26.33 -2.59 -3.33
CA VAL A 635 -25.05 -1.94 -3.12
C VAL A 635 -24.09 -2.30 -4.26
N ALA A 636 -23.34 -1.31 -4.75
CA ALA A 636 -22.38 -1.47 -5.84
C ALA A 636 -21.13 -0.60 -5.59
N LEU A 637 -20.19 -0.61 -6.54
CA LEU A 637 -19.09 0.35 -6.54
C LEU A 637 -19.46 1.59 -7.35
N TRP A 638 -19.08 2.75 -6.85
CA TRP A 638 -19.24 4.01 -7.56
C TRP A 638 -18.08 4.97 -7.31
N ALA A 639 -17.87 5.90 -8.23
CA ALA A 639 -16.89 6.97 -8.05
C ALA A 639 -17.19 7.78 -6.78
N GLU A 640 -16.15 8.19 -6.06
CA GLU A 640 -16.27 8.94 -4.82
C GLU A 640 -17.04 10.25 -5.02
N HIS A 641 -18.04 10.50 -4.18
CA HIS A 641 -18.74 11.77 -4.10
C HIS A 641 -19.11 12.17 -2.66
N GLY A 642 -18.76 11.37 -1.64
CA GLY A 642 -18.84 11.73 -0.22
C GLY A 642 -20.25 11.93 0.36
N LYS A 643 -21.31 11.50 -0.34
CA LYS A 643 -22.70 11.64 0.13
C LYS A 643 -23.05 10.51 1.11
N PRO A 644 -24.08 10.66 1.96
CA PRO A 644 -24.46 9.63 2.95
C PRO A 644 -24.63 8.22 2.40
N ARG A 645 -25.07 8.05 1.15
CA ARG A 645 -25.18 6.73 0.48
C ARG A 645 -23.85 5.97 0.26
N GLN A 646 -22.71 6.63 0.44
CA GLN A 646 -21.37 6.03 0.40
C GLN A 646 -20.71 5.93 1.78
N LYS A 647 -21.39 6.45 2.81
CA LYS A 647 -20.84 6.51 4.16
C LYS A 647 -21.34 5.34 5.00
N TRP A 648 -20.39 4.72 5.70
CA TRP A 648 -20.57 3.50 6.46
C TRP A 648 -19.87 3.60 7.82
N THR A 649 -20.48 2.99 8.83
CA THR A 649 -19.90 2.78 10.16
C THR A 649 -19.76 1.29 10.39
N LEU A 650 -18.55 0.84 10.72
CA LEU A 650 -18.31 -0.55 11.07
C LEU A 650 -18.39 -0.68 12.59
N ASN A 651 -19.31 -1.50 13.07
CA ASN A 651 -19.62 -1.62 14.48
C ASN A 651 -18.83 -2.79 15.12
N LYS A 652 -18.51 -2.66 16.42
CA LYS A 652 -17.83 -3.72 17.20
C LYS A 652 -18.61 -5.04 17.22
N ASP A 653 -19.93 -5.00 17.00
CA ASP A 653 -20.81 -6.17 16.98
C ASP A 653 -20.78 -6.93 15.63
N GLY A 654 -19.97 -6.47 14.67
CA GLY A 654 -19.80 -7.03 13.33
C GLY A 654 -20.78 -6.52 12.28
N THR A 655 -21.65 -5.56 12.59
CA THR A 655 -22.56 -4.96 11.58
C THR A 655 -21.92 -3.78 10.86
N ILE A 656 -22.39 -3.47 9.65
CA ILE A 656 -21.96 -2.30 8.87
C ILE A 656 -23.19 -1.43 8.62
N THR A 657 -23.30 -0.31 9.32
CA THR A 657 -24.46 0.60 9.26
C THR A 657 -24.28 1.64 8.15
N SER A 658 -25.37 1.91 7.41
CA SER A 658 -25.42 2.97 6.40
C SER A 658 -25.78 4.32 7.01
N TYR A 659 -25.15 5.41 6.56
CA TYR A 659 -25.52 6.77 6.99
C TYR A 659 -26.87 7.25 6.43
N LEU A 660 -27.51 6.47 5.55
CA LEU A 660 -28.87 6.75 5.10
C LEU A 660 -29.90 6.55 6.21
N SER A 661 -29.66 5.58 7.12
CA SER A 661 -30.53 5.29 8.25
C SER A 661 -29.81 4.39 9.24
N ASP A 662 -29.87 4.72 10.53
CA ASP A 662 -29.31 3.91 11.62
C ASP A 662 -29.96 2.52 11.74
N GLN A 663 -31.09 2.30 11.05
CA GLN A 663 -31.79 1.01 11.01
C GLN A 663 -31.35 0.11 9.84
N LEU A 664 -30.56 0.63 8.90
CA LEU A 664 -30.13 -0.10 7.71
C LEU A 664 -28.67 -0.56 7.83
N VAL A 665 -28.46 -1.85 7.65
CA VAL A 665 -27.14 -2.49 7.69
C VAL A 665 -26.85 -3.27 6.41
N LEU A 666 -25.56 -3.46 6.11
CA LEU A 666 -25.10 -4.27 4.98
C LEU A 666 -25.48 -5.74 5.17
N ASP A 667 -26.12 -6.31 4.16
CA ASP A 667 -26.67 -7.66 4.18
C ASP A 667 -26.48 -8.36 2.83
N ILE A 668 -26.70 -9.67 2.82
CA ILE A 668 -26.69 -10.51 1.63
C ILE A 668 -28.12 -10.78 1.23
N LYS A 669 -28.46 -10.49 -0.03
CA LYS A 669 -29.76 -10.86 -0.57
C LYS A 669 -29.84 -12.37 -0.72
N GLY A 670 -30.86 -13.00 -0.12
CA GLY A 670 -31.36 -14.30 -0.56
C GLY A 670 -31.12 -15.51 0.33
N GLY A 671 -30.57 -15.40 1.55
CA GLY A 671 -30.40 -16.54 2.46
C GLY A 671 -29.90 -17.82 1.76
N ASP A 672 -30.53 -18.96 2.04
CA ASP A 672 -30.22 -20.27 1.41
C ASP A 672 -30.88 -20.50 0.04
N TYR A 673 -31.42 -19.49 -0.66
CA TYR A 673 -32.14 -19.67 -1.94
C TYR A 673 -31.40 -19.08 -3.15
N TYR A 674 -31.77 -19.49 -4.37
CA TYR A 674 -30.97 -19.49 -5.62
C TYR A 674 -30.31 -18.16 -6.10
N ASP A 675 -30.64 -16.98 -5.56
CA ASP A 675 -30.20 -15.65 -6.04
C ASP A 675 -29.02 -15.09 -5.18
N ARG A 676 -27.93 -15.86 -5.05
CA ARG A 676 -27.12 -15.97 -3.80
C ARG A 676 -26.05 -14.93 -3.43
N ASN A 677 -25.64 -13.97 -4.26
CA ASN A 677 -24.41 -13.19 -3.97
C ASN A 677 -24.55 -11.67 -4.11
N HIS A 678 -25.76 -11.11 -4.11
CA HIS A 678 -25.92 -9.65 -4.19
C HIS A 678 -25.83 -9.00 -2.82
N ILE A 679 -25.03 -7.94 -2.75
CA ILE A 679 -24.92 -7.10 -1.56
C ILE A 679 -26.04 -6.07 -1.56
N ILE A 680 -26.74 -5.96 -0.44
CA ILE A 680 -27.87 -5.05 -0.24
C ILE A 680 -27.72 -4.32 1.10
N VAL A 681 -28.54 -3.31 1.32
CA VAL A 681 -28.86 -2.82 2.67
C VAL A 681 -30.20 -3.41 3.11
N ASN A 682 -30.31 -3.79 4.38
CA ASN A 682 -31.52 -4.39 4.94
C ASN A 682 -31.74 -3.90 6.38
N GLN A 683 -32.93 -4.12 6.92
CA GLN A 683 -33.24 -3.76 8.30
C GLN A 683 -32.39 -4.60 9.27
N LEU A 684 -31.82 -3.94 10.29
CA LEU A 684 -31.04 -4.62 11.32
C LEU A 684 -31.86 -5.72 12.00
N ASN A 685 -31.36 -6.95 11.92
CA ASN A 685 -31.89 -8.09 12.64
C ASN A 685 -30.76 -8.77 13.42
N ILE A 686 -30.85 -8.74 14.75
CA ILE A 686 -29.80 -9.23 15.65
C ILE A 686 -29.54 -10.73 15.49
N SER A 687 -30.56 -11.51 15.10
CA SER A 687 -30.42 -12.95 14.86
C SER A 687 -29.84 -13.30 13.48
N GLU A 688 -29.72 -12.33 12.58
CA GLU A 688 -29.34 -12.58 11.19
C GLU A 688 -27.81 -12.64 11.03
N CYS A 689 -27.27 -13.84 10.86
CA CYS A 689 -25.83 -14.04 10.71
C CYS A 689 -25.28 -13.49 9.39
N THR A 690 -26.11 -13.32 8.35
CA THR A 690 -25.68 -12.71 7.08
C THR A 690 -25.32 -11.23 7.20
N GLN A 691 -25.79 -10.55 8.25
CA GLN A 691 -25.49 -9.15 8.56
C GLN A 691 -24.22 -8.98 9.39
N LYS A 692 -23.52 -10.08 9.71
CA LYS A 692 -22.32 -10.08 10.54
C LYS A 692 -21.06 -10.29 9.70
N TRP A 693 -20.11 -9.39 9.90
CA TRP A 693 -18.90 -9.23 9.11
C TRP A 693 -17.67 -9.14 10.02
N ASP A 694 -16.57 -9.76 9.59
CA ASP A 694 -15.26 -9.66 10.21
C ASP A 694 -14.33 -8.82 9.35
N PHE A 695 -13.52 -7.98 10.00
CA PHE A 695 -12.55 -7.10 9.37
C PHE A 695 -11.15 -7.64 9.64
N GLU A 696 -10.53 -8.21 8.61
CA GLU A 696 -9.19 -8.78 8.70
C GLU A 696 -8.18 -7.73 8.20
N ILE A 697 -7.52 -7.02 9.12
CA ILE A 697 -6.47 -6.03 8.82
C ILE A 697 -5.23 -6.75 8.26
N LEU A 698 -4.66 -6.20 7.18
CA LEU A 698 -3.54 -6.78 6.40
C LEU A 698 -2.20 -6.10 6.65
#